data_AF-A0A918S0U2-F1
#
_entry.id   AF-A0A918S0U2-F1
#
_cell.length_a   1.000
_cell.length_b   1.000
_cell.length_c   1.000
_cell.angle_alpha   90.00
_cell.angle_beta   90.00
_cell.angle_gamma   90.00
#
_symmetry.space_group_name_H-M   'P 1'
#
loop_
_entity.id
_entity.type
_entity.pdbx_description
1 polymer ?
#
loop_
_entity_poly.entity_id
_entity_poly.type
_entity_poly.pdbx_seq_one_letter_code
_entity_poly.pdbx_strand_id
1 'polypeptide(L)'
;MYRQLCISLICFISFSGSLASERQGFQIPRTEIVPIENSATGGLYELYIKLPNTYSDGSEDEYPVIYFTDADWHIELLSAAQEYLLEEVILVGISWQKDMPTRLLEEVGPHVSRFRDYTLLESSNADRQSKYQFGNAGSHLRFIREDVITHVEKHYRANSHNRSYFGYSAGGLFGSYIAIARPDTFKNYLLGSPSLDGDIPYLTELLEKSESSPAKMDANIYITHGSLEKGRQGYIDQYIALLNSIGDETLSVSKVQIEGSHQTAFPMTGVRGVTWLSNLINEALAEQTEVTFRDIAPLKLEFVDASPADLNDSIPVGVLGHDASDRRRIMQIAHEIADQKHARVDSLLIAHKGKLLFESYYLRGRRNMPHPQASATKAYTGLALGRAIQMGYMTMEDLHRPVISFLTDLDKNTLVEGAELVTLHHALTMTSGLRIPEGTLDELEKNPKQLQGQGLIQAYFEHSETITPQSQTFLYQGTDPSMVMHVLETVVPGSAKQFIEQEVLTKLGITTFDWNESVSGLPSAGSGSAMTSRDMLKWGMLVANKGSWQGEQLIPEAYLDIGTNKVIHIEPDDIFFTNSVVTNPGYGYFWWQADLEYDGKRYFSRSAQGGGGQYIILIDELDLMVVTTGHDREMRPLRLTAERILPAFIK
;
A
#
# COMPACT_ATOMS: atom_id res chain seq x y z
N MET A 1 -25.12 19.52 88.61
CA MET A 1 -24.44 20.81 88.83
C MET A 1 -23.13 20.52 89.54
N TYR A 2 -21.98 20.63 88.88
CA TYR A 2 -20.70 21.15 89.42
C TYR A 2 -19.61 21.00 88.35
N ARG A 3 -19.01 22.14 88.00
CA ARG A 3 -17.89 22.35 87.08
C ARG A 3 -16.56 22.04 87.79
N GLN A 4 -15.62 21.42 87.09
CA GLN A 4 -14.16 21.56 87.30
C GLN A 4 -13.53 21.55 85.90
N LEU A 5 -13.23 22.71 85.31
CA LEU A 5 -11.99 23.50 85.41
C LEU A 5 -10.77 22.75 84.83
N CYS A 6 -10.47 23.07 83.56
CA CYS A 6 -9.29 22.68 82.82
C CYS A 6 -8.04 23.39 83.35
N ILE A 7 -6.93 22.65 83.46
CA ILE A 7 -5.58 23.20 83.44
C ILE A 7 -4.84 22.49 82.31
N SER A 8 -4.46 23.27 81.31
CA SER A 8 -3.62 22.87 80.19
C SER A 8 -2.15 22.81 80.62
N LEU A 9 -1.48 21.70 80.34
CA LEU A 9 -0.02 21.62 80.32
C LEU A 9 0.40 21.22 78.90
N ILE A 10 1.07 22.15 78.22
CA ILE A 10 1.61 21.98 76.87
C ILE A 10 2.95 21.24 77.01
N CYS A 11 3.04 20.02 76.49
CA CYS A 11 4.30 19.33 76.23
C CYS A 11 4.62 19.42 74.74
N PHE A 12 5.73 20.10 74.41
CA PHE A 12 6.34 20.08 73.09
C PHE A 12 6.98 18.70 72.86
N ILE A 13 6.45 17.93 71.90
CA ILE A 13 7.13 16.76 71.33
C ILE A 13 7.67 17.19 69.96
N SER A 14 8.99 17.33 69.88
CA SER A 14 9.70 17.53 68.62
C SER A 14 9.65 16.24 67.80
N PHE A 15 8.80 16.21 66.77
CA PHE A 15 8.80 15.15 65.76
C PHE A 15 9.87 15.45 64.72
N SER A 16 11.07 14.89 64.88
CA SER A 16 12.04 14.77 63.78
C SER A 16 11.72 13.50 62.98
N GLY A 17 10.70 13.58 62.11
CA GLY A 17 10.44 12.58 61.09
C GLY A 17 11.09 13.02 59.77
N SER A 18 12.24 12.47 59.41
CA SER A 18 12.74 12.58 58.04
C SER A 18 11.91 11.64 57.17
N LEU A 19 10.96 12.17 56.42
CA LEU A 19 10.43 11.49 55.24
C LEU A 19 11.53 11.51 54.18
N ALA A 20 12.39 10.49 54.18
CA ALA A 20 13.18 10.18 53.02
C ALA A 20 12.20 9.65 51.96
N SER A 21 11.79 10.52 51.03
CA SER A 21 11.14 10.08 49.79
C SER A 21 12.14 9.21 49.06
N GLU A 22 11.95 7.89 49.07
CA GLU A 22 12.62 7.00 48.12
C GLU A 22 12.33 7.55 46.71
N ARG A 23 13.38 7.87 45.95
CA ARG A 23 13.20 8.31 44.57
C ARG A 23 12.71 7.09 43.78
N GLN A 24 11.45 7.11 43.36
CA GLN A 24 10.93 6.09 42.46
C GLN A 24 11.66 6.21 41.10
N GLY A 25 12.36 5.15 40.70
CA GLY A 25 13.01 5.10 39.39
C GLY A 25 11.97 5.16 38.27
N PHE A 26 12.33 5.78 37.14
CA PHE A 26 11.50 5.75 35.94
C PHE A 26 11.38 4.31 35.43
N GLN A 27 10.17 3.90 35.04
CA GLN A 27 9.90 2.62 34.41
C GLN A 27 9.19 2.85 33.08
N ILE A 28 9.61 2.12 32.05
CA ILE A 28 8.91 2.09 30.77
C ILE A 28 7.56 1.42 31.00
N PRO A 29 6.42 2.04 30.62
CA PRO A 29 5.11 1.44 30.82
C PRO A 29 4.96 0.09 30.13
N ARG A 30 4.27 -0.85 30.81
CA ARG A 30 4.00 -2.22 30.35
C ARG A 30 5.26 -3.03 30.06
N THR A 31 6.36 -2.71 30.73
CA THR A 31 7.61 -3.45 30.62
C THR A 31 7.90 -4.20 31.91
N GLU A 32 8.25 -5.48 31.77
CA GLU A 32 8.77 -6.30 32.85
C GLU A 32 10.15 -6.86 32.50
N ILE A 33 10.89 -7.23 33.54
CA ILE A 33 12.22 -7.84 33.41
C ILE A 33 12.14 -9.24 33.99
N VAL A 34 12.39 -10.24 33.16
CA VAL A 34 12.31 -11.66 33.54
C VAL A 34 13.71 -12.28 33.50
N PRO A 35 14.20 -12.89 34.60
CA PRO A 35 15.47 -13.61 34.56
C PRO A 35 15.34 -14.88 33.73
N ILE A 36 16.37 -15.20 32.94
CA ILE A 36 16.43 -16.41 32.14
C ILE A 36 17.85 -16.98 32.15
N GLU A 37 17.96 -18.30 32.30
CA GLU A 37 19.23 -19.02 32.28
C GLU A 37 19.44 -19.65 30.91
N ASN A 38 20.67 -19.57 30.40
CA ASN A 38 21.08 -20.31 29.23
C ASN A 38 21.35 -21.76 29.62
N SER A 39 20.42 -22.66 29.26
CA SER A 39 20.45 -24.06 29.72
C SER A 39 21.69 -24.83 29.26
N ALA A 40 22.33 -24.39 28.17
CA ALA A 40 23.55 -25.01 27.64
C ALA A 40 24.82 -24.59 28.38
N THR A 41 24.85 -23.40 29.00
CA THR A 41 26.08 -22.82 29.58
C THR A 41 25.96 -22.43 31.06
N GLY A 42 24.74 -22.34 31.60
CA GLY A 42 24.43 -21.85 32.94
C GLY A 42 24.49 -20.32 33.09
N GLY A 43 24.76 -19.58 32.00
CA GLY A 43 24.86 -18.13 32.07
C GLY A 43 23.51 -17.45 32.32
N LEU A 44 23.49 -16.41 33.15
CA LEU A 44 22.28 -15.71 33.56
C LEU A 44 22.05 -14.45 32.72
N TYR A 45 20.86 -14.32 32.16
CA TYR A 45 20.42 -13.18 31.36
C TYR A 45 19.09 -12.65 31.91
N GLU A 46 18.67 -11.51 31.39
CA GLU A 46 17.35 -10.93 31.60
C GLU A 46 16.67 -10.69 30.25
N LEU A 47 15.35 -10.90 30.21
CA LEU A 47 14.45 -10.52 29.13
C LEU A 47 13.69 -9.26 29.50
N TYR A 48 13.76 -8.25 28.64
CA TYR A 48 13.03 -6.99 28.74
C TYR A 48 11.78 -7.14 27.89
N ILE A 49 10.64 -7.46 28.52
CA ILE A 49 9.40 -7.79 27.82
C ILE A 49 8.47 -6.60 27.92
N LYS A 50 8.19 -5.95 26.79
CA LYS A 50 7.19 -4.87 26.71
C LYS A 50 5.95 -5.39 25.99
N LEU A 51 4.81 -5.26 26.65
CA LEU A 51 3.51 -5.66 26.11
C LEU A 51 2.81 -4.49 25.41
N PRO A 52 2.09 -4.76 24.31
CA PRO A 52 1.27 -3.75 23.65
C PRO A 52 0.15 -3.28 24.57
N ASN A 53 -0.41 -2.10 24.30
CA ASN A 53 -1.44 -1.52 25.18
C ASN A 53 -2.77 -2.29 25.14
N THR A 54 -3.02 -3.02 24.06
CA THR A 54 -4.15 -3.94 23.85
C THR A 54 -3.96 -5.30 24.53
N TYR A 55 -2.80 -5.56 25.14
CA TYR A 55 -2.54 -6.80 25.85
C TYR A 55 -3.33 -6.86 27.17
N SER A 56 -4.61 -7.21 27.09
CA SER A 56 -5.53 -7.33 28.22
C SER A 56 -5.91 -8.77 28.55
N ASP A 57 -6.16 -9.02 29.83
CA ASP A 57 -6.67 -10.31 30.32
C ASP A 57 -8.00 -10.66 29.64
N GLY A 58 -8.08 -11.84 29.02
CA GLY A 58 -9.30 -12.39 28.40
C GLY A 58 -9.42 -12.24 26.88
N SER A 59 -8.47 -11.61 26.18
CA SER A 59 -8.37 -11.69 24.72
C SER A 59 -7.68 -12.99 24.28
N GLU A 60 -8.09 -13.55 23.14
CA GLU A 60 -7.45 -14.74 22.53
C GLU A 60 -6.42 -14.35 21.45
N ASP A 61 -6.11 -13.06 21.29
CA ASP A 61 -5.24 -12.57 20.23
C ASP A 61 -3.78 -12.98 20.48
N GLU A 62 -3.14 -13.51 19.43
CA GLU A 62 -1.70 -13.74 19.38
C GLU A 62 -0.99 -12.55 18.73
N TYR A 63 0.11 -12.10 19.33
CA TYR A 63 0.83 -10.91 18.92
C TYR A 63 2.13 -11.29 18.20
N PRO A 64 2.47 -10.64 17.07
CA PRO A 64 3.83 -10.67 16.53
C PRO A 64 4.86 -10.27 17.60
N VAL A 65 6.09 -10.75 17.45
CA VAL A 65 7.16 -10.49 18.44
C VAL A 65 8.41 -9.96 17.76
N ILE A 66 8.95 -8.86 18.28
CA ILE A 66 10.27 -8.34 17.92
C ILE A 66 11.25 -8.76 19.01
N TYR A 67 12.09 -9.74 18.69
CA TYR A 67 13.24 -10.13 19.49
C TYR A 67 14.43 -9.24 19.14
N PHE A 68 15.18 -8.77 20.13
CA PHE A 68 16.35 -7.96 19.87
C PHE A 68 17.46 -8.19 20.89
N THR A 69 18.70 -8.09 20.41
CA THR A 69 19.90 -8.11 21.25
C THR A 69 20.22 -6.72 21.80
N ASP A 70 21.11 -6.64 22.78
CA ASP A 70 21.51 -5.41 23.47
C ASP A 70 20.30 -4.67 24.11
N ALA A 71 19.46 -5.41 24.86
CA ALA A 71 18.24 -4.87 25.47
C ALA A 71 18.46 -3.57 26.24
N ASP A 72 19.52 -3.54 27.05
CA ASP A 72 19.95 -2.43 27.88
C ASP A 72 20.20 -1.13 27.09
N TRP A 73 20.50 -1.22 25.78
CA TRP A 73 20.68 -0.06 24.90
C TRP A 73 19.48 0.22 23.99
N HIS A 74 18.70 -0.80 23.62
CA HIS A 74 17.72 -0.67 22.55
C HIS A 74 16.28 -0.47 23.04
N ILE A 75 15.95 -0.87 24.27
CA ILE A 75 14.55 -0.92 24.74
C ILE A 75 13.83 0.43 24.71
N GLU A 76 14.50 1.54 25.07
CA GLU A 76 13.87 2.86 25.11
C GLU A 76 13.43 3.33 23.71
N LEU A 77 14.34 3.19 22.74
CA LEU A 77 14.09 3.55 21.34
C LEU A 77 12.99 2.67 20.74
N LEU A 78 13.14 1.35 20.89
CA LEU A 78 12.20 0.41 20.29
C LEU A 78 10.83 0.48 20.97
N SER A 79 10.77 0.75 22.28
CA SER A 79 9.52 1.04 22.99
C SER A 79 8.79 2.23 22.38
N ALA A 80 9.50 3.33 22.10
CA ALA A 80 8.89 4.51 21.48
C ALA A 80 8.45 4.21 20.04
N ALA A 81 9.29 3.55 19.25
CA ALA A 81 8.96 3.18 17.87
C ALA A 81 7.73 2.26 17.81
N GLN A 82 7.66 1.26 18.69
CA GLN A 82 6.53 0.35 18.84
C GLN A 82 5.23 1.12 19.13
N GLU A 83 5.22 1.98 20.15
CA GLU A 83 4.01 2.69 20.57
C GLU A 83 3.36 3.51 19.45
N TYR A 84 4.15 4.07 18.53
CA TYR A 84 3.65 4.97 17.49
C TYR A 84 3.51 4.33 16.10
N LEU A 85 4.29 3.29 15.81
CA LEU A 85 4.44 2.77 14.45
C LEU A 85 3.92 1.35 14.31
N LEU A 86 3.87 0.57 15.39
CA LEU A 86 3.41 -0.81 15.40
C LEU A 86 2.83 -1.16 16.77
N GLU A 87 1.59 -0.76 17.01
CA GLU A 87 0.96 -0.80 18.34
C GLU A 87 0.72 -2.24 18.85
N GLU A 88 0.47 -3.19 17.95
CA GLU A 88 0.08 -4.58 18.23
C GLU A 88 1.26 -5.57 18.17
N VAL A 89 2.35 -5.31 18.90
CA VAL A 89 3.54 -6.19 18.90
C VAL A 89 4.17 -6.29 20.29
N ILE A 90 4.66 -7.49 20.64
CA ILE A 90 5.46 -7.70 21.86
C ILE A 90 6.92 -7.41 21.55
N LEU A 91 7.59 -6.63 22.40
CA LEU A 91 9.04 -6.48 22.35
C LEU A 91 9.70 -7.41 23.35
N VAL A 92 10.71 -8.17 22.90
CA VAL A 92 11.52 -9.05 23.76
C VAL A 92 13.00 -8.70 23.59
N GLY A 93 13.52 -7.90 24.51
CA GLY A 93 14.92 -7.55 24.56
C GLY A 93 15.73 -8.59 25.32
N ILE A 94 16.79 -9.10 24.71
CA ILE A 94 17.75 -10.00 25.36
C ILE A 94 18.93 -9.15 25.83
N SER A 95 19.12 -9.11 27.15
CA SER A 95 20.23 -8.38 27.76
C SER A 95 21.58 -9.07 27.54
N TRP A 96 22.66 -8.43 27.99
CA TRP A 96 23.94 -9.12 28.15
C TRP A 96 23.94 -10.02 29.38
N GLN A 97 24.86 -10.98 29.41
CA GLN A 97 25.00 -11.89 30.54
C GLN A 97 25.29 -11.10 31.83
N LYS A 98 24.51 -11.37 32.88
CA LYS A 98 24.51 -10.61 34.15
C LYS A 98 25.52 -11.14 35.15
N ASP A 99 25.92 -12.40 35.06
CA ASP A 99 26.88 -13.07 35.95
C ASP A 99 28.32 -13.07 35.40
N MET A 100 28.70 -12.05 34.62
CA MET A 100 30.07 -11.90 34.12
C MET A 100 31.08 -11.58 35.25
N PRO A 101 32.34 -12.02 35.14
CA PRO A 101 33.37 -11.71 36.13
C PRO A 101 33.50 -10.20 36.40
N THR A 102 33.51 -9.80 37.68
CA THR A 102 33.55 -8.39 38.10
C THR A 102 34.67 -7.59 37.43
N ARG A 103 35.85 -8.19 37.28
CA ARG A 103 36.99 -7.55 36.60
C ARG A 103 36.67 -7.16 35.16
N LEU A 104 35.94 -8.01 34.42
CA LEU A 104 35.56 -7.73 33.03
C LEU A 104 34.48 -6.66 32.96
N LEU A 105 33.54 -6.66 33.92
CA LEU A 105 32.52 -5.63 34.05
C LEU A 105 33.14 -4.25 34.31
N GLU A 106 34.17 -4.15 35.15
CA GLU A 106 34.87 -2.89 35.43
C GLU A 106 35.74 -2.42 34.26
N GLU A 107 36.39 -3.34 33.55
CA GLU A 107 37.34 -2.98 32.49
C GLU A 107 36.65 -2.63 31.16
N VAL A 108 35.59 -3.37 30.81
CA VAL A 108 34.90 -3.24 29.52
C VAL A 108 33.50 -2.66 29.69
N GLY A 109 32.81 -3.06 30.75
CA GLY A 109 31.41 -2.74 30.97
C GLY A 109 30.49 -3.96 30.89
N PRO A 110 29.18 -3.77 31.14
CA PRO A 110 28.19 -4.84 31.18
C PRO A 110 28.01 -5.57 29.85
N HIS A 111 28.41 -4.94 28.74
CA HIS A 111 28.27 -5.46 27.40
C HIS A 111 29.36 -6.48 26.99
N VAL A 112 30.27 -6.83 27.89
CA VAL A 112 31.43 -7.69 27.58
C VAL A 112 31.06 -9.07 27.01
N SER A 113 29.91 -9.63 27.40
CA SER A 113 29.47 -10.94 26.90
C SER A 113 29.21 -10.92 25.39
N ARG A 114 28.87 -9.76 24.81
CA ARG A 114 28.59 -9.60 23.38
C ARG A 114 29.76 -10.02 22.49
N PHE A 115 31.00 -9.91 22.98
CA PHE A 115 32.17 -10.35 22.23
C PHE A 115 32.20 -11.85 22.03
N ARG A 116 31.69 -12.62 22.99
CA ARG A 116 31.49 -14.07 22.88
C ARG A 116 30.22 -14.38 22.08
N ASP A 117 29.12 -13.73 22.47
CA ASP A 117 27.76 -14.13 22.07
C ASP A 117 27.41 -13.77 20.62
N TYR A 118 27.96 -12.69 20.07
CA TYR A 118 27.55 -12.16 18.76
C TYR A 118 28.55 -12.42 17.64
N THR A 119 29.71 -13.00 17.95
CA THR A 119 30.81 -13.16 16.99
C THR A 119 30.89 -14.60 16.49
N LEU A 120 31.23 -14.74 15.22
CA LEU A 120 31.15 -16.00 14.49
C LEU A 120 32.47 -16.78 14.57
N LEU A 121 33.59 -16.04 14.55
CA LEU A 121 34.93 -16.58 14.53
C LEU A 121 35.69 -16.30 15.83
N GLU A 122 36.57 -17.22 16.21
CA GLU A 122 37.52 -16.98 17.29
C GLU A 122 38.49 -15.84 16.95
N SER A 123 38.96 -15.13 17.97
CA SER A 123 39.98 -14.11 17.76
C SER A 123 41.32 -14.75 17.43
N SER A 124 41.97 -14.27 16.36
CA SER A 124 43.35 -14.66 16.03
C SER A 124 44.38 -14.20 17.07
N ASN A 125 44.00 -13.30 17.99
CA ASN A 125 44.82 -12.89 19.11
C ASN A 125 44.49 -13.77 20.34
N ALA A 126 45.45 -14.60 20.76
CA ALA A 126 45.27 -15.56 21.85
C ALA A 126 44.87 -14.92 23.19
N ASP A 127 45.42 -13.73 23.51
CA ASP A 127 45.07 -13.01 24.74
C ASP A 127 43.62 -12.53 24.70
N ARG A 128 43.18 -11.99 23.56
CA ARG A 128 41.78 -11.59 23.36
C ARG A 128 40.85 -12.80 23.37
N GLN A 129 41.24 -13.92 22.77
CA GLN A 129 40.42 -15.13 22.75
C GLN A 129 40.26 -15.72 24.15
N SER A 130 41.36 -15.87 24.89
CA SER A 130 41.32 -16.36 26.27
C SER A 130 40.46 -15.47 27.17
N LYS A 131 40.49 -14.16 26.95
CA LYS A 131 39.76 -13.19 27.77
C LYS A 131 38.27 -13.08 27.43
N TYR A 132 37.93 -12.99 26.15
CA TYR A 132 36.58 -12.63 25.69
C TYR A 132 35.84 -13.78 25.02
N GLN A 133 36.52 -14.88 24.68
CA GLN A 133 35.93 -16.10 24.14
C GLN A 133 35.11 -15.85 22.86
N PHE A 134 35.67 -15.16 21.87
CA PHE A 134 34.99 -14.89 20.59
C PHE A 134 34.58 -16.19 19.88
N GLY A 135 33.58 -16.11 19.01
CA GLY A 135 33.19 -17.20 18.10
C GLY A 135 32.04 -18.08 18.60
N ASN A 136 31.21 -17.62 19.54
CA ASN A 136 30.18 -18.45 20.17
C ASN A 136 28.74 -18.09 19.75
N ALA A 137 28.56 -17.40 18.61
CA ALA A 137 27.25 -17.08 18.05
C ALA A 137 26.32 -18.31 17.93
N GLY A 138 26.83 -19.48 17.56
CA GLY A 138 26.03 -20.70 17.48
C GLY A 138 25.43 -21.13 18.81
N SER A 139 26.17 -21.03 19.91
CA SER A 139 25.65 -21.36 21.24
C SER A 139 24.65 -20.31 21.74
N HIS A 140 24.86 -19.04 21.41
CA HIS A 140 23.91 -17.98 21.79
C HIS A 140 22.60 -18.10 20.99
N LEU A 141 22.67 -18.44 19.70
CA LEU A 141 21.49 -18.74 18.89
C LEU A 141 20.71 -19.93 19.45
N ARG A 142 21.39 -20.98 19.91
CA ARG A 142 20.73 -22.11 20.57
C ARG A 142 19.93 -21.66 21.80
N PHE A 143 20.55 -20.86 22.67
CA PHE A 143 19.88 -20.26 23.82
C PHE A 143 18.64 -19.45 23.43
N ILE A 144 18.73 -18.63 22.37
CA ILE A 144 17.59 -17.85 21.90
C ILE A 144 16.43 -18.77 21.47
N ARG A 145 16.74 -19.87 20.78
CA ARG A 145 15.71 -20.79 20.28
C ARG A 145 15.11 -21.68 21.37
N GLU A 146 15.98 -22.32 22.14
CA GLU A 146 15.60 -23.39 23.06
C GLU A 146 15.11 -22.82 24.40
N ASP A 147 15.68 -21.70 24.85
CA ASP A 147 15.32 -21.09 26.14
C ASP A 147 14.44 -19.85 25.94
N VAL A 148 14.89 -18.83 25.18
CA VAL A 148 14.19 -17.53 25.09
C VAL A 148 12.85 -17.62 24.37
N ILE A 149 12.83 -18.07 23.11
CA ILE A 149 11.60 -18.18 22.30
C ILE A 149 10.62 -19.14 22.99
N THR A 150 11.11 -20.28 23.48
CA THR A 150 10.28 -21.25 24.20
C THR A 150 9.67 -20.66 25.48
N HIS A 151 10.44 -19.87 26.24
CA HIS A 151 9.91 -19.17 27.40
C HIS A 151 8.83 -18.15 27.01
N VAL A 152 9.09 -17.34 25.97
CA VAL A 152 8.16 -16.30 25.53
C VAL A 152 6.85 -16.90 25.05
N GLU A 153 6.89 -17.90 24.18
CA GLU A 153 5.69 -18.54 23.61
C GLU A 153 4.88 -19.34 24.65
N LYS A 154 5.53 -19.77 25.73
CA LYS A 154 4.85 -20.47 26.82
C LYS A 154 4.10 -19.53 27.77
N HIS A 155 4.62 -18.32 28.00
CA HIS A 155 4.10 -17.42 29.04
C HIS A 155 3.41 -16.18 28.48
N TYR A 156 3.57 -15.89 27.19
CA TYR A 156 2.98 -14.76 26.49
C TYR A 156 2.24 -15.25 25.25
N ARG A 157 1.20 -14.52 24.85
CA ARG A 157 0.42 -14.77 23.63
C ARG A 157 1.22 -14.35 22.39
N ALA A 158 2.37 -14.98 22.19
CA ALA A 158 3.31 -14.71 21.12
C ALA A 158 2.98 -15.58 19.90
N ASN A 159 2.85 -14.95 18.74
CA ASN A 159 2.63 -15.64 17.47
C ASN A 159 3.93 -16.32 17.00
N SER A 160 3.92 -17.65 17.02
CA SER A 160 5.08 -18.49 16.66
C SER A 160 5.47 -18.44 15.17
N HIS A 161 4.59 -17.94 14.31
CA HIS A 161 4.81 -17.84 12.86
C HIS A 161 5.27 -16.44 12.42
N ASN A 162 5.21 -15.43 13.31
CA ASN A 162 5.57 -14.05 12.98
C ASN A 162 6.59 -13.47 13.97
N ARG A 163 7.77 -14.11 13.99
CA ARG A 163 8.91 -13.65 14.79
C ARG A 163 9.79 -12.72 13.96
N SER A 164 10.16 -11.59 14.54
CA SER A 164 11.06 -10.61 13.94
C SER A 164 12.31 -10.44 14.79
N TYR A 165 13.46 -10.19 14.17
CA TYR A 165 14.73 -9.93 14.84
C TYR A 165 15.21 -8.50 14.56
N PHE A 166 15.67 -7.79 15.59
CA PHE A 166 16.38 -6.52 15.45
C PHE A 166 17.78 -6.61 16.07
N GLY A 167 18.78 -6.13 15.34
CA GLY A 167 20.15 -6.05 15.84
C GLY A 167 20.95 -4.93 15.17
N TYR A 168 21.79 -4.27 15.94
CA TYR A 168 22.64 -3.17 15.46
C TYR A 168 24.13 -3.46 15.67
N SER A 169 24.97 -3.12 14.70
CA SER A 169 26.42 -3.33 14.76
C SER A 169 26.80 -4.81 14.94
N ALA A 170 27.38 -5.20 16.08
CA ALA A 170 27.64 -6.61 16.42
C ALA A 170 26.34 -7.44 16.51
N GLY A 171 25.24 -6.87 17.03
CA GLY A 171 23.94 -7.52 17.01
C GLY A 171 23.40 -7.69 15.58
N GLY A 172 23.78 -6.78 14.66
CA GLY A 172 23.48 -6.91 13.24
C GLY A 172 24.27 -8.05 12.57
N LEU A 173 25.56 -8.19 12.90
CA LEU A 173 26.38 -9.34 12.49
C LEU A 173 25.77 -10.66 12.97
N PHE A 174 25.37 -10.72 14.23
CA PHE A 174 24.72 -11.89 14.79
C PHE A 174 23.39 -12.21 14.07
N GLY A 175 22.57 -11.20 13.78
CA GLY A 175 21.36 -11.37 12.97
C GLY A 175 21.64 -11.91 11.57
N SER A 176 22.70 -11.41 10.91
CA SER A 176 23.14 -11.92 9.61
C SER A 176 23.56 -13.39 9.66
N TYR A 177 24.20 -13.81 10.76
CA TYR A 177 24.52 -15.22 11.01
C TYR A 177 23.26 -16.06 11.23
N ILE A 178 22.31 -15.60 12.04
CA ILE A 178 21.05 -16.34 12.30
C ILE A 178 20.32 -16.64 11.00
N ALA A 179 20.18 -15.63 10.13
CA ALA A 179 19.47 -15.76 8.87
C ALA A 179 20.05 -16.89 8.00
N ILE A 180 21.38 -17.04 7.94
CA ILE A 180 22.03 -18.10 7.15
C ILE A 180 22.06 -19.43 7.90
N ALA A 181 22.41 -19.42 9.20
CA ALA A 181 22.62 -20.63 9.98
C ALA A 181 21.31 -21.37 10.26
N ARG A 182 20.23 -20.63 10.51
CA ARG A 182 18.91 -21.12 10.92
C ARG A 182 17.81 -20.18 10.40
N PRO A 183 17.54 -20.18 9.09
CA PRO A 183 16.54 -19.30 8.48
C PRO A 183 15.13 -19.48 9.08
N ASP A 184 14.84 -20.67 9.61
CA ASP A 184 13.59 -21.02 10.31
C ASP A 184 13.40 -20.33 11.68
N THR A 185 14.35 -19.48 12.12
CA THR A 185 14.26 -18.83 13.43
C THR A 185 13.33 -17.62 13.43
N PHE A 186 13.50 -16.71 12.47
CA PHE A 186 12.74 -15.47 12.35
C PHE A 186 12.28 -15.28 10.91
N LYS A 187 11.07 -14.72 10.76
CA LYS A 187 10.49 -14.35 9.48
C LYS A 187 11.06 -13.03 8.96
N ASN A 188 11.26 -12.06 9.85
CA ASN A 188 11.72 -10.70 9.49
C ASN A 188 13.02 -10.34 10.22
N TYR A 189 13.96 -9.69 9.53
CA TYR A 189 15.26 -9.27 10.08
C TYR A 189 15.50 -7.78 9.84
N LEU A 190 15.70 -7.03 10.92
CA LEU A 190 16.03 -5.61 10.91
C LEU A 190 17.51 -5.46 11.31
N LEU A 191 18.39 -5.41 10.31
CA LEU A 191 19.84 -5.46 10.48
C LEU A 191 20.45 -4.07 10.31
N GLY A 192 20.80 -3.46 11.42
CA GLY A 192 21.37 -2.13 11.48
C GLY A 192 22.89 -2.12 11.43
N SER A 193 23.46 -1.51 10.39
CA SER A 193 24.91 -1.37 10.20
C SER A 193 25.68 -2.63 10.60
N PRO A 194 25.37 -3.82 10.05
CA PRO A 194 25.95 -5.07 10.52
C PRO A 194 27.48 -5.07 10.34
N SER A 195 28.21 -5.51 11.38
CA SER A 195 29.68 -5.52 11.41
C SER A 195 30.26 -6.74 10.71
N LEU A 196 30.09 -6.81 9.38
CA LEU A 196 30.41 -7.97 8.53
C LEU A 196 31.89 -8.11 8.11
N ASP A 197 32.76 -7.23 8.56
CA ASP A 197 34.17 -7.19 8.14
C ASP A 197 34.91 -8.45 8.59
N GLY A 198 35.41 -9.24 7.63
CA GLY A 198 36.13 -10.49 7.87
C GLY A 198 35.25 -11.75 8.01
N ASP A 199 33.92 -11.60 8.16
CA ASP A 199 33.01 -12.72 8.44
C ASP A 199 32.29 -13.26 7.17
N ILE A 200 32.27 -12.50 6.07
CA ILE A 200 31.63 -12.91 4.80
C ILE A 200 32.09 -14.29 4.32
N PRO A 201 33.41 -14.62 4.26
CA PRO A 201 33.84 -15.94 3.80
C PRO A 201 33.30 -17.09 4.64
N TYR A 202 33.20 -16.90 5.96
CA TYR A 202 32.64 -17.90 6.86
C TYR A 202 31.13 -18.06 6.63
N LEU A 203 30.40 -16.97 6.43
CA LEU A 203 28.97 -17.02 6.08
C LEU A 203 28.73 -17.72 4.74
N THR A 204 29.59 -17.51 3.75
CA THR A 204 29.56 -18.22 2.47
C THR A 204 29.77 -19.72 2.66
N GLU A 205 30.83 -20.10 3.39
CA GLU A 205 31.13 -21.51 3.69
C GLU A 205 29.97 -22.18 4.46
N LEU A 206 29.35 -21.46 5.39
CA LEU A 206 28.20 -21.94 6.16
C LEU A 206 26.98 -22.22 5.26
N LEU A 207 26.71 -21.32 4.29
CA LEU A 207 25.65 -21.51 3.32
C LEU A 207 25.92 -22.72 2.41
N GLU A 208 27.16 -22.87 1.92
CA GLU A 208 27.58 -23.95 1.03
C GLU A 208 27.56 -25.34 1.71
N LYS A 209 27.88 -25.41 3.01
CA LYS A 209 27.96 -26.66 3.78
C LYS A 209 26.61 -27.15 4.32
N SER A 210 25.54 -26.37 4.20
CA SER A 210 24.22 -26.79 4.62
C SER A 210 23.76 -27.97 3.74
N GLU A 211 23.88 -29.21 4.24
CA GLU A 211 23.50 -30.44 3.53
C GLU A 211 22.02 -30.46 3.08
N SER A 212 21.19 -29.64 3.74
CA SER A 212 19.93 -29.14 3.18
C SER A 212 20.22 -27.84 2.43
N SER A 213 20.32 -27.88 1.11
CA SER A 213 20.08 -26.67 0.30
C SER A 213 18.80 -26.03 0.84
N PRO A 214 18.77 -24.77 1.31
CA PRO A 214 17.55 -24.20 1.86
C PRO A 214 16.59 -24.07 0.68
N ALA A 215 15.74 -25.07 0.50
CA ALA A 215 14.74 -25.10 -0.56
C ALA A 215 13.74 -23.95 -0.42
N LYS A 216 13.77 -23.21 0.70
CA LYS A 216 13.22 -21.87 0.94
C LYS A 216 13.79 -21.29 2.24
N MET A 217 14.44 -20.13 2.16
CA MET A 217 14.79 -19.27 3.30
C MET A 217 13.56 -18.55 3.85
N ASP A 218 12.62 -18.18 2.97
CA ASP A 218 11.32 -17.58 3.30
C ASP A 218 11.39 -16.45 4.34
N ALA A 219 12.24 -15.44 4.09
CA ALA A 219 12.52 -14.36 5.04
C ALA A 219 12.47 -12.98 4.40
N ASN A 220 12.17 -11.96 5.20
CA ASN A 220 12.27 -10.55 4.82
C ASN A 220 13.44 -9.89 5.56
N ILE A 221 14.39 -9.30 4.85
CA ILE A 221 15.62 -8.75 5.43
C ILE A 221 15.73 -7.27 5.07
N TYR A 222 15.64 -6.42 6.09
CA TYR A 222 15.82 -4.97 6.00
C TYR A 222 17.19 -4.58 6.58
N ILE A 223 18.10 -4.15 5.72
CA ILE A 223 19.47 -3.78 6.08
C ILE A 223 19.65 -2.27 5.99
N THR A 224 20.20 -1.66 7.04
CA THR A 224 20.52 -0.23 7.04
C THR A 224 22.01 0.03 7.24
N HIS A 225 22.49 1.19 6.80
CA HIS A 225 23.78 1.73 7.25
C HIS A 225 23.84 3.25 7.16
N GLY A 226 24.70 3.86 7.96
CA GLY A 226 25.02 5.29 7.89
C GLY A 226 25.78 5.67 6.61
N SER A 227 25.50 6.86 6.08
CA SER A 227 26.16 7.42 4.89
C SER A 227 27.65 7.74 5.11
N LEU A 228 28.07 7.93 6.36
CA LEU A 228 29.46 8.23 6.74
C LEU A 228 30.26 6.97 7.12
N GLU A 229 29.66 5.78 7.02
CA GLU A 229 30.30 4.50 7.36
C GLU A 229 31.15 3.96 6.19
N LYS A 230 32.31 4.58 5.97
CA LYS A 230 33.23 4.20 4.88
C LYS A 230 33.61 2.71 4.95
N GLY A 231 33.51 2.01 3.82
CA GLY A 231 33.85 0.59 3.69
C GLY A 231 32.74 -0.39 4.10
N ARG A 232 31.87 -0.03 5.05
CA ARG A 232 30.79 -0.92 5.53
C ARG A 232 29.81 -1.32 4.44
N GLN A 233 29.50 -0.37 3.56
CA GLN A 233 28.65 -0.63 2.40
C GLN A 233 29.14 -1.81 1.56
N GLY A 234 30.46 -1.94 1.34
CA GLY A 234 31.01 -3.00 0.51
C GLY A 234 30.82 -4.41 1.11
N TYR A 235 30.85 -4.54 2.44
CA TYR A 235 30.57 -5.81 3.10
C TYR A 235 29.07 -6.13 3.13
N ILE A 236 28.22 -5.12 3.29
CA ILE A 236 26.77 -5.27 3.17
C ILE A 236 26.41 -5.74 1.74
N ASP A 237 27.01 -5.14 0.72
CA ASP A 237 26.76 -5.52 -0.68
C ASP A 237 27.21 -6.96 -0.96
N GLN A 238 28.33 -7.41 -0.38
CA GLN A 238 28.76 -8.81 -0.46
C GLN A 238 27.78 -9.75 0.24
N TYR A 239 27.25 -9.37 1.41
CA TYR A 239 26.24 -10.16 2.11
C TYR A 239 24.92 -10.24 1.34
N ILE A 240 24.47 -9.14 0.73
CA ILE A 240 23.29 -9.13 -0.14
C ILE A 240 23.52 -10.02 -1.36
N ALA A 241 24.71 -9.97 -1.97
CA ALA A 241 25.05 -10.87 -3.07
C ALA A 241 25.01 -12.34 -2.65
N LEU A 242 25.48 -12.66 -1.44
CA LEU A 242 25.38 -14.00 -0.87
C LEU A 242 23.91 -14.43 -0.68
N LEU A 243 23.06 -13.57 -0.12
CA LEU A 243 21.63 -13.83 0.04
C LEU A 243 20.94 -14.06 -1.31
N ASN A 244 21.21 -13.21 -2.30
CA ASN A 244 20.63 -13.33 -3.64
C ASN A 244 21.09 -14.61 -4.37
N SER A 245 22.27 -15.15 -4.03
CA SER A 245 22.78 -16.40 -4.61
C SER A 245 21.97 -17.64 -4.21
N ILE A 246 21.13 -17.53 -3.17
CA ILE A 246 20.24 -18.60 -2.71
C ILE A 246 19.18 -18.91 -3.80
N GLY A 247 18.74 -17.91 -4.56
CA GLY A 247 17.74 -18.08 -5.62
C GLY A 247 16.33 -18.40 -5.11
N ASP A 248 16.00 -18.01 -3.87
CA ASP A 248 14.68 -18.18 -3.28
C ASP A 248 13.77 -16.98 -3.57
N GLU A 249 12.68 -17.20 -4.31
CA GLU A 249 11.69 -16.17 -4.64
C GLU A 249 10.92 -15.65 -3.43
N THR A 250 10.90 -16.38 -2.30
CA THR A 250 10.23 -15.93 -1.07
C THR A 250 11.18 -15.20 -0.12
N LEU A 251 12.43 -14.96 -0.53
CA LEU A 251 13.39 -14.10 0.16
C LEU A 251 13.29 -12.66 -0.37
N SER A 252 12.96 -11.72 0.52
CA SER A 252 12.96 -10.28 0.20
C SER A 252 14.12 -9.58 0.91
N VAL A 253 14.89 -8.77 0.18
CA VAL A 253 16.01 -8.01 0.73
C VAL A 253 15.88 -6.53 0.37
N SER A 254 15.85 -5.67 1.39
CA SER A 254 15.80 -4.22 1.25
C SER A 254 17.03 -3.59 1.90
N LYS A 255 17.67 -2.66 1.21
CA LYS A 255 18.83 -1.91 1.71
C LYS A 255 18.50 -0.43 1.76
N VAL A 256 18.72 0.20 2.91
CA VAL A 256 18.49 1.64 3.10
C VAL A 256 19.73 2.33 3.69
N GLN A 257 20.19 3.37 3.01
CA GLN A 257 21.20 4.26 3.57
C GLN A 257 20.52 5.35 4.43
N ILE A 258 21.07 5.58 5.62
CA ILE A 258 20.64 6.59 6.56
C ILE A 258 21.69 7.70 6.58
N GLU A 259 21.28 8.96 6.52
CA GLU A 259 22.22 10.06 6.65
C GLU A 259 22.86 10.06 8.04
N GLY A 260 24.20 9.96 8.10
CA GLY A 260 24.94 10.05 9.35
C GLY A 260 26.03 8.99 9.56
N SER A 261 26.62 9.00 10.75
CA SER A 261 27.64 8.03 11.18
C SER A 261 27.02 6.75 11.74
N HIS A 262 27.87 5.80 12.09
CA HIS A 262 27.46 4.58 12.81
C HIS A 262 26.68 4.86 14.08
N GLN A 263 26.91 5.99 14.77
CA GLN A 263 26.20 6.34 16.00
C GLN A 263 24.88 7.06 15.70
N THR A 264 24.88 8.00 14.76
CA THR A 264 23.69 8.80 14.47
C THR A 264 22.68 8.07 13.61
N ALA A 265 23.09 7.02 12.89
CA ALA A 265 22.18 6.16 12.14
C ALA A 265 21.34 5.24 13.04
N PHE A 266 21.84 4.86 14.23
CA PHE A 266 21.18 3.90 15.11
C PHE A 266 19.71 4.25 15.45
N PRO A 267 19.39 5.47 15.96
CA PRO A 267 18.00 5.82 16.26
C PRO A 267 17.09 5.72 15.03
N MET A 268 17.60 6.14 13.88
CA MET A 268 16.86 6.11 12.63
C MET A 268 16.68 4.69 12.09
N THR A 269 17.62 3.79 12.33
CA THR A 269 17.46 2.36 12.02
C THR A 269 16.30 1.75 12.78
N GLY A 270 16.19 2.03 14.09
CA GLY A 270 15.07 1.56 14.91
C GLY A 270 13.73 2.06 14.36
N VAL A 271 13.61 3.37 14.15
CA VAL A 271 12.37 4.00 13.62
C VAL A 271 12.02 3.45 12.24
N ARG A 272 12.93 3.54 11.27
CA ARG A 272 12.65 3.11 9.88
C ARG A 272 12.42 1.61 9.77
N GLY A 273 13.15 0.82 10.55
CA GLY A 273 13.00 -0.63 10.58
C GLY A 273 11.62 -1.03 11.12
N VAL A 274 11.17 -0.44 12.23
CA VAL A 274 9.82 -0.71 12.77
C VAL A 274 8.73 -0.21 11.82
N THR A 275 8.91 0.95 11.16
CA THR A 275 7.97 1.40 10.11
C THR A 275 7.90 0.40 8.95
N TRP A 276 9.04 -0.07 8.46
CA TRP A 276 9.09 -1.05 7.39
C TRP A 276 8.40 -2.35 7.79
N LEU A 277 8.67 -2.85 9.00
CA LEU A 277 8.02 -4.04 9.53
C LEU A 277 6.51 -3.85 9.69
N SER A 278 6.06 -2.68 10.13
CA SER A 278 4.64 -2.34 10.24
C SER A 278 3.93 -2.41 8.90
N ASN A 279 4.52 -1.83 7.85
CA ASN A 279 3.96 -1.93 6.50
C ASN A 279 3.87 -3.39 6.05
N LEU A 280 4.91 -4.18 6.27
CA LEU A 280 4.95 -5.58 5.87
C LEU A 280 3.91 -6.43 6.61
N ILE A 281 3.74 -6.22 7.92
CA ILE A 281 2.71 -6.89 8.72
C ILE A 281 1.32 -6.43 8.29
N ASN A 282 1.11 -5.14 8.02
CA ASN A 282 -0.18 -4.61 7.57
C ASN A 282 -0.53 -5.06 6.15
N GLU A 283 0.45 -5.20 5.26
CA GLU A 283 0.28 -5.79 3.92
C GLU A 283 -0.10 -7.26 4.03
N ALA A 284 0.61 -8.05 4.84
CA ALA A 284 0.28 -9.46 5.07
C ALA A 284 -1.09 -9.63 5.76
N LEU A 285 -1.46 -8.73 6.69
CA LEU A 285 -2.80 -8.71 7.28
C LEU A 285 -3.85 -8.29 6.25
N ALA A 286 -3.57 -7.35 5.35
CA ALA A 286 -4.46 -6.98 4.26
C ALA A 286 -4.60 -8.07 3.19
N GLU A 287 -3.58 -8.93 3.02
CA GLU A 287 -3.67 -10.13 2.18
C GLU A 287 -4.44 -11.28 2.88
N GLN A 288 -4.33 -11.40 4.21
CA GLN A 288 -5.00 -12.45 5.00
C GLN A 288 -6.41 -12.08 5.45
N THR A 289 -6.74 -10.79 5.45
CA THR A 289 -8.09 -10.29 5.68
C THR A 289 -8.56 -9.62 4.40
N GLU A 290 -9.49 -10.26 3.68
CA GLU A 290 -10.34 -9.57 2.72
C GLU A 290 -11.21 -8.54 3.49
N VAL A 291 -10.60 -7.49 4.05
CA VAL A 291 -11.34 -6.30 4.46
C VAL A 291 -11.65 -5.61 3.15
N THR A 292 -12.82 -5.93 2.60
CA THR A 292 -13.29 -5.24 1.41
C THR A 292 -13.34 -3.74 1.72
N PHE A 293 -13.22 -2.87 0.72
CA PHE A 293 -13.37 -1.42 0.93
C PHE A 293 -14.62 -1.06 1.76
N ARG A 294 -15.67 -1.88 1.70
CA ARG A 294 -16.92 -1.70 2.46
C ARG A 294 -16.78 -1.95 3.96
N ASP A 295 -15.76 -2.66 4.39
CA ASP A 295 -15.53 -3.04 5.78
C ASP A 295 -14.55 -2.09 6.48
N ILE A 296 -13.95 -1.16 5.71
CA ILE A 296 -13.06 -0.13 6.23
C ILE A 296 -13.85 0.85 7.09
N ALA A 297 -13.33 1.09 8.30
CA ALA A 297 -13.91 2.05 9.22
C ALA A 297 -13.75 3.49 8.68
N PRO A 298 -14.78 4.35 8.85
CA PRO A 298 -14.67 5.77 8.57
C PRO A 298 -13.48 6.44 9.29
N LEU A 299 -12.87 7.45 8.66
CA LEU A 299 -11.89 8.32 9.30
C LEU A 299 -12.49 8.94 10.56
N LYS A 300 -11.72 8.91 11.65
CA LYS A 300 -12.07 9.65 12.87
C LYS A 300 -11.95 11.17 12.67
N LEU A 301 -11.02 11.60 11.82
CA LEU A 301 -10.79 12.99 11.44
C LEU A 301 -10.57 13.07 9.94
N GLU A 302 -11.21 14.03 9.30
CA GLU A 302 -10.97 14.37 7.91
C GLU A 302 -9.53 14.85 7.69
N PHE A 303 -9.00 14.55 6.51
CA PHE A 303 -7.77 15.16 6.03
C PHE A 303 -8.13 16.22 4.99
N VAL A 304 -7.65 17.45 5.17
CA VAL A 304 -7.88 18.55 4.23
C VAL A 304 -6.57 19.30 4.05
N ASP A 305 -6.10 19.38 2.81
CA ASP A 305 -4.87 20.08 2.44
C ASP A 305 -5.10 21.01 1.26
N ALA A 306 -4.88 22.31 1.50
CA ALA A 306 -4.97 23.39 0.51
C ALA A 306 -3.61 23.77 -0.09
N SER A 307 -2.56 23.02 0.26
CA SER A 307 -1.21 23.12 -0.28
C SER A 307 -0.58 21.71 -0.34
N PRO A 308 -1.11 20.80 -1.17
CA PRO A 308 -0.70 19.41 -1.20
C PRO A 308 0.81 19.23 -1.30
N ALA A 309 1.35 18.28 -0.52
CA ALA A 309 2.77 17.95 -0.56
C ALA A 309 3.16 17.29 -1.89
N ASP A 310 4.37 17.59 -2.36
CA ASP A 310 5.01 16.83 -3.44
C ASP A 310 5.45 15.47 -2.88
N LEU A 311 4.84 14.41 -3.39
CA LEU A 311 5.12 13.04 -2.95
C LEU A 311 6.11 12.33 -3.88
N ASN A 312 6.72 13.04 -4.83
CA ASN A 312 7.50 12.48 -5.94
C ASN A 312 6.69 11.46 -6.76
N ASP A 313 5.38 11.63 -6.85
CA ASP A 313 4.46 10.76 -7.58
C ASP A 313 4.17 11.27 -9.01
N SER A 314 5.02 12.16 -9.52
CA SER A 314 4.89 12.80 -10.85
C SER A 314 3.66 13.71 -11.02
N ILE A 315 2.97 14.08 -9.93
CA ILE A 315 1.89 15.06 -9.93
C ILE A 315 2.45 16.41 -9.47
N PRO A 316 2.53 17.43 -10.34
CA PRO A 316 2.89 18.78 -9.91
C PRO A 316 1.89 19.31 -8.87
N VAL A 317 2.40 19.93 -7.80
CA VAL A 317 1.56 20.51 -6.73
C VAL A 317 1.61 22.03 -6.72
N GLY A 318 0.59 22.65 -6.15
CA GLY A 318 0.48 24.09 -5.98
C GLY A 318 -0.31 24.46 -4.73
N VAL A 319 -0.64 25.75 -4.61
CA VAL A 319 -1.35 26.29 -3.44
C VAL A 319 -2.68 26.88 -3.86
N LEU A 320 -3.77 26.40 -3.26
CA LEU A 320 -5.11 26.93 -3.47
C LEU A 320 -5.19 28.40 -3.05
N GLY A 321 -5.71 29.26 -3.93
CA GLY A 321 -5.84 30.70 -3.70
C GLY A 321 -4.70 31.55 -4.25
N HIS A 322 -3.60 30.96 -4.70
CA HIS A 322 -2.50 31.71 -5.32
C HIS A 322 -2.83 32.11 -6.77
N ASP A 323 -3.43 31.20 -7.55
CA ASP A 323 -3.62 31.35 -9.00
C ASP A 323 -5.07 31.73 -9.39
N ALA A 324 -5.64 32.71 -8.68
CA ALA A 324 -6.98 33.30 -8.86
C ALA A 324 -8.18 32.43 -8.45
N SER A 325 -7.97 31.32 -7.74
CA SER A 325 -9.07 30.51 -7.18
C SER A 325 -9.60 31.06 -5.84
N ASP A 326 -10.90 30.98 -5.59
CA ASP A 326 -11.49 31.40 -4.30
C ASP A 326 -11.30 30.30 -3.24
N ARG A 327 -10.16 30.35 -2.55
CA ARG A 327 -9.82 29.42 -1.46
C ARG A 327 -10.94 29.28 -0.43
N ARG A 328 -11.64 30.36 -0.08
CA ARG A 328 -12.68 30.31 0.96
C ARG A 328 -13.85 29.42 0.53
N ARG A 329 -14.25 29.48 -0.74
CA ARG A 329 -15.33 28.63 -1.27
C ARG A 329 -14.98 27.16 -1.21
N ILE A 330 -13.78 26.78 -1.64
CA ILE A 330 -13.34 25.38 -1.62
C ILE A 330 -13.18 24.87 -0.18
N MET A 331 -12.60 25.65 0.72
CA MET A 331 -12.51 25.27 2.13
C MET A 331 -13.90 25.13 2.78
N GLN A 332 -14.85 25.99 2.41
CA GLN A 332 -16.24 25.85 2.87
C GLN A 332 -16.87 24.54 2.38
N ILE A 333 -16.66 24.15 1.13
CA ILE A 333 -17.14 22.87 0.60
C ILE A 333 -16.54 21.71 1.39
N ALA A 334 -15.22 21.75 1.67
CA ALA A 334 -14.53 20.73 2.44
C ALA A 334 -15.13 20.55 3.85
N HIS A 335 -15.40 21.66 4.55
CA HIS A 335 -16.06 21.63 5.85
C HIS A 335 -17.50 21.10 5.77
N GLU A 336 -18.27 21.49 4.74
CA GLU A 336 -19.62 20.96 4.55
C GLU A 336 -19.63 19.44 4.26
N ILE A 337 -18.62 18.93 3.55
CA ILE A 337 -18.44 17.49 3.32
C ILE A 337 -18.10 16.78 4.64
N ALA A 338 -17.16 17.32 5.43
CA ALA A 338 -16.82 16.79 6.75
C ALA A 338 -18.04 16.73 7.69
N ASP A 339 -18.87 17.77 7.65
CA ASP A 339 -20.16 17.86 8.38
C ASP A 339 -21.26 16.95 7.81
N GLN A 340 -20.97 16.18 6.76
CA GLN A 340 -21.92 15.29 6.07
C GLN A 340 -23.18 16.01 5.55
N LYS A 341 -23.03 17.27 5.11
CA LYS A 341 -24.12 18.05 4.47
C LYS A 341 -24.28 17.73 2.98
N HIS A 342 -23.39 16.91 2.43
CA HIS A 342 -23.39 16.41 1.07
C HIS A 342 -23.54 14.88 1.07
N ALA A 343 -23.81 14.29 -0.09
CA ALA A 343 -23.74 12.82 -0.24
C ALA A 343 -22.37 12.27 0.21
N ARG A 344 -22.26 10.97 0.50
CA ARG A 344 -21.07 10.37 1.13
C ARG A 344 -19.83 10.41 0.23
N VAL A 345 -19.10 11.53 0.29
CA VAL A 345 -17.81 11.73 -0.36
C VAL A 345 -16.72 11.06 0.47
N ASP A 346 -15.86 10.28 -0.16
CA ASP A 346 -14.66 9.70 0.44
C ASP A 346 -13.41 10.51 0.09
N SER A 347 -13.37 11.17 -1.07
CA SER A 347 -12.30 12.13 -1.39
C SER A 347 -12.74 13.19 -2.39
N LEU A 348 -12.11 14.37 -2.31
CA LEU A 348 -12.23 15.47 -3.27
C LEU A 348 -10.84 16.06 -3.53
N LEU A 349 -10.40 15.98 -4.77
CA LEU A 349 -9.14 16.53 -5.26
C LEU A 349 -9.44 17.53 -6.40
N ILE A 350 -8.71 18.64 -6.43
CA ILE A 350 -8.86 19.68 -7.44
C ILE A 350 -7.49 20.06 -7.99
N ALA A 351 -7.30 19.83 -9.29
CA ALA A 351 -6.14 20.28 -10.04
C ALA A 351 -6.53 21.41 -10.99
N HIS A 352 -5.69 22.43 -11.11
CA HIS A 352 -5.90 23.55 -12.02
C HIS A 352 -4.56 23.99 -12.59
N LYS A 353 -4.51 24.23 -13.91
CA LYS A 353 -3.27 24.57 -14.63
C LYS A 353 -2.18 23.53 -14.48
N GLY A 354 -2.57 22.26 -14.65
CA GLY A 354 -1.68 21.11 -14.52
C GLY A 354 -1.10 20.87 -13.12
N LYS A 355 -1.61 21.53 -12.07
CA LYS A 355 -1.14 21.36 -10.69
C LYS A 355 -2.26 20.95 -9.74
N LEU A 356 -2.02 19.98 -8.88
CA LEU A 356 -2.89 19.65 -7.77
C LEU A 356 -2.84 20.76 -6.71
N LEU A 357 -3.96 21.47 -6.52
CA LEU A 357 -4.05 22.62 -5.61
C LEU A 357 -4.71 22.28 -4.28
N PHE A 358 -5.54 21.24 -4.26
CA PHE A 358 -6.33 20.85 -3.10
C PHE A 358 -6.58 19.34 -3.09
N GLU A 359 -6.40 18.70 -1.93
CA GLU A 359 -6.82 17.33 -1.69
C GLU A 359 -7.49 17.20 -0.33
N SER A 360 -8.56 16.39 -0.28
CA SER A 360 -9.23 16.07 0.97
C SER A 360 -9.78 14.67 0.97
N TYR A 361 -9.75 14.03 2.14
CA TYR A 361 -10.17 12.65 2.36
C TYR A 361 -11.07 12.61 3.59
N TYR A 362 -12.16 11.88 3.44
CA TYR A 362 -13.21 11.70 4.43
C TYR A 362 -13.57 10.22 4.42
N LEU A 363 -14.51 9.82 5.28
CA LEU A 363 -15.17 8.56 4.96
C LEU A 363 -14.20 7.38 5.09
N ARG A 364 -14.29 6.51 4.11
CA ARG A 364 -13.37 5.40 3.88
C ARG A 364 -12.21 5.77 2.97
N GLY A 365 -12.19 6.99 2.43
CA GLY A 365 -11.11 7.48 1.59
C GLY A 365 -9.81 7.67 2.37
N ARG A 366 -8.69 7.33 1.74
CA ARG A 366 -7.34 7.61 2.24
C ARG A 366 -6.46 8.02 1.07
N ARG A 367 -5.45 8.84 1.34
CA ARG A 367 -4.50 9.30 0.32
C ARG A 367 -3.71 8.15 -0.32
N ASN A 368 -3.37 7.14 0.47
CA ASN A 368 -2.48 6.03 0.09
C ASN A 368 -3.21 4.69 -0.07
N MET A 369 -4.54 4.70 -0.27
CA MET A 369 -5.33 3.47 -0.36
C MET A 369 -6.12 3.42 -1.67
N PRO A 370 -6.15 2.26 -2.36
CA PRO A 370 -7.01 2.07 -3.50
C PRO A 370 -8.49 2.26 -3.16
N HIS A 371 -9.19 3.01 -3.99
CA HIS A 371 -10.63 3.14 -3.96
C HIS A 371 -11.23 2.38 -5.17
N PRO A 372 -12.23 1.50 -4.98
CA PRO A 372 -12.90 0.84 -6.09
C PRO A 372 -13.48 1.86 -7.07
N GLN A 373 -13.20 1.68 -8.36
CA GLN A 373 -13.50 2.67 -9.41
C GLN A 373 -14.85 2.43 -10.09
N ALA A 374 -15.49 1.29 -9.84
CA ALA A 374 -16.71 0.88 -10.50
C ALA A 374 -16.61 1.07 -12.03
N SER A 375 -17.56 1.77 -12.65
CA SER A 375 -17.58 1.96 -14.10
C SER A 375 -16.51 2.89 -14.67
N ALA A 376 -15.76 3.64 -13.85
CA ALA A 376 -14.62 4.40 -14.35
C ALA A 376 -13.53 3.48 -14.95
N THR A 377 -13.53 2.19 -14.58
CA THR A 377 -12.69 1.14 -15.21
C THR A 377 -12.81 1.12 -16.73
N LYS A 378 -14.00 1.37 -17.30
CA LYS A 378 -14.21 1.36 -18.75
C LYS A 378 -13.35 2.40 -19.46
N ALA A 379 -13.24 3.60 -18.88
CA ALA A 379 -12.38 4.64 -19.42
C ALA A 379 -10.92 4.17 -19.48
N TYR A 380 -10.43 3.50 -18.44
CA TYR A 380 -9.07 2.94 -18.40
C TYR A 380 -8.88 1.82 -19.44
N THR A 381 -9.88 0.96 -19.65
CA THR A 381 -9.85 -0.04 -20.74
C THR A 381 -9.76 0.60 -22.12
N GLY A 382 -10.55 1.66 -22.38
CA GLY A 382 -10.45 2.41 -23.63
C GLY A 382 -9.07 3.04 -23.83
N LEU A 383 -8.50 3.62 -22.77
CA LEU A 383 -7.14 4.18 -22.81
C LEU A 383 -6.05 3.11 -23.03
N ALA A 384 -6.21 1.91 -22.47
CA ALA A 384 -5.30 0.78 -22.73
C ALA A 384 -5.33 0.35 -24.20
N LEU A 385 -6.51 0.30 -24.83
CA LEU A 385 -6.62 0.10 -26.28
C LEU A 385 -5.93 1.23 -27.06
N GLY A 386 -6.11 2.48 -26.62
CA GLY A 386 -5.38 3.63 -27.16
C GLY A 386 -3.85 3.46 -27.09
N ARG A 387 -3.32 2.90 -25.99
CA ARG A 387 -1.89 2.57 -25.85
C ARG A 387 -1.44 1.48 -26.82
N ALA A 388 -2.30 0.50 -27.15
CA ALA A 388 -2.01 -0.52 -28.15
C ALA A 388 -2.05 0.00 -29.60
N ILE A 389 -2.76 1.11 -29.85
CA ILE A 389 -2.73 1.86 -31.13
C ILE A 389 -1.49 2.75 -31.23
N GLN A 390 -1.12 3.44 -30.14
CA GLN A 390 0.30 3.78 -29.95
C GLN A 390 1.11 2.47 -29.96
N MET A 391 2.43 2.38 -29.93
CA MET A 391 3.15 1.08 -30.01
C MET A 391 2.94 0.24 -31.30
N GLY A 392 1.84 0.39 -32.05
CA GLY A 392 1.61 -0.21 -33.37
C GLY A 392 1.06 -1.64 -33.35
N TYR A 393 0.46 -2.12 -32.25
CA TYR A 393 -0.18 -3.44 -32.22
C TYR A 393 -1.50 -3.47 -33.00
N MET A 394 -2.12 -2.31 -33.16
CA MET A 394 -3.25 -2.08 -34.06
C MET A 394 -3.26 -0.62 -34.53
N THR A 395 -4.15 -0.30 -35.46
CA THR A 395 -4.24 1.03 -36.07
C THR A 395 -5.57 1.71 -35.77
N MET A 396 -5.68 3.01 -36.06
CA MET A 396 -6.95 3.73 -35.96
C MET A 396 -8.03 3.16 -36.90
N GLU A 397 -7.65 2.63 -38.06
CA GLU A 397 -8.60 2.02 -39.02
C GLU A 397 -9.22 0.73 -38.46
N ASP A 398 -8.47 0.02 -37.61
CA ASP A 398 -8.97 -1.20 -36.96
C ASP A 398 -10.16 -0.94 -36.03
N LEU A 399 -10.39 0.30 -35.60
CA LEU A 399 -11.59 0.68 -34.85
C LEU A 399 -12.88 0.41 -35.65
N HIS A 400 -12.83 0.47 -36.98
CA HIS A 400 -13.99 0.26 -37.84
C HIS A 400 -14.15 -1.19 -38.32
N ARG A 401 -13.27 -2.09 -37.88
CA ARG A 401 -13.37 -3.52 -38.22
C ARG A 401 -14.34 -4.25 -37.28
N PRO A 402 -15.00 -5.32 -37.76
CA PRO A 402 -15.81 -6.17 -36.91
C PRO A 402 -15.01 -6.77 -35.75
N VAL A 403 -15.54 -6.75 -34.53
CA VAL A 403 -14.92 -7.33 -33.33
C VAL A 403 -14.56 -8.80 -33.56
N ILE A 404 -15.49 -9.56 -34.16
CA ILE A 404 -15.30 -10.99 -34.48
C ILE A 404 -14.19 -11.26 -35.51
N SER A 405 -13.63 -10.21 -36.14
CA SER A 405 -12.50 -10.34 -37.05
C SER A 405 -11.15 -10.39 -36.34
N PHE A 406 -11.07 -9.97 -35.08
CA PHE A 406 -9.88 -10.08 -34.24
C PHE A 406 -9.84 -11.42 -33.51
N LEU A 407 -11.00 -11.95 -33.13
CA LEU A 407 -11.16 -13.11 -32.27
C LEU A 407 -11.07 -14.42 -33.07
N THR A 408 -10.06 -15.23 -32.79
CA THR A 408 -9.71 -16.45 -33.56
C THR A 408 -10.44 -17.71 -33.11
N ASP A 409 -10.93 -17.75 -31.87
CA ASP A 409 -11.39 -18.98 -31.21
C ASP A 409 -12.93 -19.06 -31.15
N LEU A 410 -13.62 -18.18 -31.88
CA LEU A 410 -15.07 -18.19 -32.00
C LEU A 410 -15.55 -19.25 -33.01
N ASP A 411 -16.62 -19.97 -32.69
CA ASP A 411 -17.39 -20.72 -33.69
C ASP A 411 -18.31 -19.74 -34.43
N LYS A 412 -17.89 -19.35 -35.63
CA LYS A 412 -18.61 -18.37 -36.45
C LYS A 412 -19.96 -18.87 -36.96
N ASN A 413 -20.23 -20.19 -36.92
CA ASN A 413 -21.48 -20.76 -37.44
C ASN A 413 -22.65 -20.64 -36.46
N THR A 414 -22.38 -20.38 -35.19
CA THR A 414 -23.39 -20.26 -34.13
C THR A 414 -23.68 -18.81 -33.74
N LEU A 415 -22.91 -17.86 -34.26
CA LEU A 415 -23.11 -16.43 -33.99
C LEU A 415 -24.45 -15.95 -34.55
N VAL A 416 -25.08 -15.00 -33.86
CA VAL A 416 -26.29 -14.34 -34.32
C VAL A 416 -26.07 -13.63 -35.66
N GLU A 417 -27.12 -13.59 -36.49
CA GLU A 417 -27.15 -12.78 -37.71
C GLU A 417 -26.83 -11.31 -37.39
N GLY A 418 -25.89 -10.73 -38.13
CA GLY A 418 -25.41 -9.36 -37.95
C GLY A 418 -24.24 -9.20 -36.99
N ALA A 419 -23.67 -10.28 -36.44
CA ALA A 419 -22.47 -10.22 -35.59
C ALA A 419 -21.28 -9.50 -36.28
N GLU A 420 -21.17 -9.63 -37.60
CA GLU A 420 -20.16 -8.95 -38.42
C GLU A 420 -20.37 -7.43 -38.54
N LEU A 421 -21.54 -6.90 -38.15
CA LEU A 421 -21.81 -5.46 -38.12
C LEU A 421 -21.26 -4.79 -36.85
N VAL A 422 -20.90 -5.56 -35.82
CA VAL A 422 -20.40 -5.03 -34.56
C VAL A 422 -18.92 -4.68 -34.68
N THR A 423 -18.63 -3.40 -34.86
CA THR A 423 -17.25 -2.89 -34.94
C THR A 423 -16.68 -2.57 -33.56
N LEU A 424 -15.36 -2.43 -33.47
CA LEU A 424 -14.72 -2.01 -32.23
C LEU A 424 -15.13 -0.58 -31.82
N HIS A 425 -15.40 0.29 -32.80
CA HIS A 425 -16.00 1.61 -32.59
C HIS A 425 -17.36 1.47 -31.92
N HIS A 426 -18.24 0.59 -32.43
CA HIS A 426 -19.54 0.34 -31.81
C HIS A 426 -19.43 -0.15 -30.37
N ALA A 427 -18.45 -1.00 -30.07
CA ALA A 427 -18.20 -1.45 -28.70
C ALA A 427 -17.73 -0.29 -27.80
N LEU A 428 -16.78 0.53 -28.26
CA LEU A 428 -16.28 1.68 -27.50
C LEU A 428 -17.36 2.74 -27.23
N THR A 429 -18.34 2.89 -28.13
CA THR A 429 -19.42 3.88 -28.03
C THR A 429 -20.72 3.36 -27.44
N MET A 430 -20.77 2.11 -26.96
CA MET A 430 -21.97 1.46 -26.42
C MET A 430 -23.14 1.35 -27.43
N THR A 431 -22.82 1.11 -28.70
CA THR A 431 -23.79 1.01 -29.80
C THR A 431 -23.65 -0.31 -30.57
N SER A 432 -23.16 -1.38 -29.92
CA SER A 432 -22.96 -2.68 -30.57
C SER A 432 -24.24 -3.27 -31.17
N GLY A 433 -25.39 -2.96 -30.56
CA GLY A 433 -26.67 -3.54 -30.91
C GLY A 433 -26.91 -4.92 -30.29
N LEU A 434 -25.99 -5.41 -29.43
CA LEU A 434 -26.23 -6.61 -28.64
C LEU A 434 -27.43 -6.40 -27.70
N ARG A 435 -28.35 -7.36 -27.69
CA ARG A 435 -29.54 -7.39 -26.84
C ARG A 435 -29.70 -8.81 -26.31
N ILE A 436 -29.15 -9.05 -25.13
CA ILE A 436 -29.21 -10.34 -24.46
C ILE A 436 -30.38 -10.30 -23.48
N PRO A 437 -31.30 -11.29 -23.49
CA PRO A 437 -32.41 -11.34 -22.54
C PRO A 437 -31.94 -11.30 -21.08
N GLU A 438 -32.74 -10.64 -20.24
CA GLU A 438 -32.45 -10.52 -18.81
C GLU A 438 -32.31 -11.91 -18.14
N GLY A 439 -31.32 -12.05 -17.26
CA GLY A 439 -31.02 -13.31 -16.56
C GLY A 439 -30.22 -14.34 -17.36
N THR A 440 -30.08 -14.18 -18.69
CA THR A 440 -29.30 -15.15 -19.50
C THR A 440 -27.83 -15.18 -19.09
N LEU A 441 -27.21 -14.02 -18.85
CA LEU A 441 -25.80 -13.97 -18.40
C LEU A 441 -25.62 -14.61 -17.02
N ASP A 442 -26.52 -14.34 -16.07
CA ASP A 442 -26.49 -14.95 -14.74
C ASP A 442 -26.62 -16.47 -14.78
N GLU A 443 -27.39 -17.01 -15.74
CA GLU A 443 -27.50 -18.45 -15.95
C GLU A 443 -26.23 -19.05 -16.55
N LEU A 444 -25.62 -18.38 -17.53
CA LEU A 444 -24.37 -18.81 -18.14
C LEU A 444 -23.20 -18.82 -17.14
N GLU A 445 -23.16 -17.84 -16.24
CA GLU A 445 -22.13 -17.72 -15.19
C GLU A 445 -22.17 -18.88 -14.18
N LYS A 446 -23.26 -19.66 -14.11
CA LYS A 446 -23.31 -20.91 -13.32
C LYS A 446 -22.41 -22.01 -13.88
N ASN A 447 -21.99 -21.90 -15.14
CA ASN A 447 -21.02 -22.79 -15.77
C ASN A 447 -19.80 -22.01 -16.30
N PRO A 448 -18.97 -21.44 -15.41
CA PRO A 448 -17.93 -20.46 -15.77
C PRO A 448 -16.86 -21.03 -16.71
N LYS A 449 -16.69 -22.35 -16.76
CA LYS A 449 -15.72 -23.00 -17.66
C LYS A 449 -16.00 -22.72 -19.13
N GLN A 450 -17.26 -22.57 -19.53
CA GLN A 450 -17.63 -22.27 -20.93
C GLN A 450 -17.40 -20.79 -21.28
N LEU A 451 -17.27 -19.92 -20.28
CA LEU A 451 -17.08 -18.49 -20.47
C LEU A 451 -15.61 -18.07 -20.41
N GLN A 452 -14.68 -19.00 -20.17
CA GLN A 452 -13.24 -18.73 -20.15
C GLN A 452 -12.75 -18.25 -21.53
N GLY A 453 -11.81 -17.30 -21.55
CA GLY A 453 -11.28 -16.70 -22.76
C GLY A 453 -12.39 -16.16 -23.67
N GLN A 454 -12.27 -16.39 -24.98
CA GLN A 454 -13.25 -15.91 -25.97
C GLN A 454 -14.64 -16.58 -25.85
N GLY A 455 -14.79 -17.62 -25.00
CA GLY A 455 -16.08 -18.25 -24.73
C GLY A 455 -17.12 -17.28 -24.15
N LEU A 456 -16.70 -16.25 -23.41
CA LEU A 456 -17.60 -15.19 -22.95
C LEU A 456 -18.18 -14.39 -24.13
N ILE A 457 -17.34 -14.02 -25.10
CA ILE A 457 -17.77 -13.27 -26.28
C ILE A 457 -18.60 -14.14 -27.21
N GLN A 458 -18.24 -15.42 -27.36
CA GLN A 458 -19.07 -16.42 -28.05
C GLN A 458 -20.49 -16.41 -27.48
N ALA A 459 -20.63 -16.54 -26.16
CA ALA A 459 -21.93 -16.56 -25.49
C ALA A 459 -22.70 -15.25 -25.69
N TYR A 460 -22.04 -14.09 -25.69
CA TYR A 460 -22.72 -12.82 -25.95
C TYR A 460 -23.37 -12.78 -27.34
N PHE A 461 -22.67 -13.26 -28.36
CA PHE A 461 -23.22 -13.30 -29.72
C PHE A 461 -24.24 -14.43 -29.93
N GLU A 462 -24.07 -15.59 -29.30
CA GLU A 462 -25.04 -16.71 -29.43
C GLU A 462 -26.39 -16.40 -28.77
N HIS A 463 -26.39 -15.60 -27.71
CA HIS A 463 -27.57 -15.30 -26.91
C HIS A 463 -28.17 -13.91 -27.16
N SER A 464 -27.61 -13.13 -28.08
CA SER A 464 -28.20 -11.84 -28.48
C SER A 464 -29.34 -12.04 -29.47
N GLU A 465 -30.31 -11.12 -29.45
CA GLU A 465 -31.22 -10.90 -30.58
C GLU A 465 -30.45 -10.46 -31.84
N THR A 466 -31.09 -10.61 -33.02
CA THR A 466 -30.54 -10.23 -34.33
C THR A 466 -30.03 -8.79 -34.33
N ILE A 467 -28.80 -8.61 -34.82
CA ILE A 467 -28.14 -7.31 -34.85
C ILE A 467 -28.41 -6.66 -36.20
N THR A 468 -28.97 -5.45 -36.19
CA THR A 468 -29.30 -4.68 -37.39
C THR A 468 -28.81 -3.25 -37.22
N PRO A 469 -28.66 -2.47 -38.30
CA PRO A 469 -28.35 -1.04 -38.18
C PRO A 469 -29.33 -0.27 -37.28
N GLN A 470 -30.59 -0.73 -37.18
CA GLN A 470 -31.61 -0.13 -36.31
C GLN A 470 -31.42 -0.51 -34.83
N SER A 471 -30.86 -1.68 -34.52
CA SER A 471 -30.57 -2.08 -33.14
C SER A 471 -29.30 -1.44 -32.57
N GLN A 472 -28.40 -0.93 -33.42
CA GLN A 472 -27.15 -0.25 -33.07
C GLN A 472 -27.35 1.17 -32.51
N THR A 473 -28.23 1.27 -31.52
CA THR A 473 -28.50 2.46 -30.71
C THR A 473 -27.78 2.36 -29.37
N PHE A 474 -27.57 3.51 -28.74
CA PHE A 474 -26.88 3.61 -27.45
C PHE A 474 -27.59 2.77 -26.37
N LEU A 475 -26.84 1.87 -25.75
CA LEU A 475 -27.27 1.12 -24.57
C LEU A 475 -26.07 0.93 -23.64
N TYR A 476 -26.09 1.57 -22.48
CA TYR A 476 -25.00 1.46 -21.52
C TYR A 476 -24.96 0.06 -20.87
N GLN A 477 -23.93 -0.73 -21.17
CA GLN A 477 -23.87 -2.14 -20.76
C GLN A 477 -22.44 -2.65 -20.47
N GLY A 478 -22.34 -3.86 -19.92
CA GLY A 478 -21.07 -4.50 -19.57
C GLY A 478 -20.43 -5.32 -20.69
N THR A 479 -21.21 -5.75 -21.67
CA THR A 479 -20.76 -6.63 -22.78
C THR A 479 -19.76 -5.94 -23.70
N ASP A 480 -19.99 -4.65 -24.01
CA ASP A 480 -19.18 -3.90 -24.96
C ASP A 480 -17.73 -3.65 -24.47
N PRO A 481 -17.48 -3.20 -23.22
CA PRO A 481 -16.13 -3.16 -22.67
C PRO A 481 -15.43 -4.51 -22.66
N SER A 482 -16.15 -5.60 -22.36
CA SER A 482 -15.57 -6.94 -22.39
C SER A 482 -15.07 -7.28 -23.80
N MET A 483 -15.85 -7.01 -24.84
CA MET A 483 -15.40 -7.17 -26.23
C MET A 483 -14.11 -6.39 -26.51
N VAL A 484 -14.00 -5.14 -26.04
CA VAL A 484 -12.78 -4.32 -26.19
C VAL A 484 -11.57 -4.97 -25.49
N MET A 485 -11.75 -5.51 -24.29
CA MET A 485 -10.68 -6.20 -23.55
C MET A 485 -10.22 -7.49 -24.26
N HIS A 486 -11.15 -8.26 -24.85
CA HIS A 486 -10.79 -9.45 -25.63
C HIS A 486 -10.04 -9.10 -26.93
N VAL A 487 -10.39 -7.98 -27.57
CA VAL A 487 -9.60 -7.47 -28.69
C VAL A 487 -8.20 -7.07 -28.22
N LEU A 488 -8.10 -6.33 -27.09
CA LEU A 488 -6.81 -5.96 -26.50
C LEU A 488 -5.94 -7.19 -26.22
N GLU A 489 -6.48 -8.20 -25.54
CA GLU A 489 -5.82 -9.49 -25.28
C GLU A 489 -5.26 -10.13 -26.54
N THR A 490 -6.00 -10.04 -27.65
CA THR A 490 -5.63 -10.72 -28.90
C THR A 490 -4.54 -9.98 -29.68
N VAL A 491 -4.49 -8.65 -29.60
CA VAL A 491 -3.57 -7.85 -30.43
C VAL A 491 -2.23 -7.56 -29.74
N VAL A 492 -2.19 -7.55 -28.40
CA VAL A 492 -0.96 -7.26 -27.65
C VAL A 492 -0.13 -8.51 -27.40
N PRO A 493 1.21 -8.39 -27.25
CA PRO A 493 2.04 -9.52 -26.86
C PRO A 493 1.80 -9.90 -25.40
N GLY A 494 1.85 -11.20 -25.10
CA GLY A 494 1.64 -11.71 -23.75
C GLY A 494 0.15 -11.78 -23.43
N SER A 495 -0.30 -10.97 -22.47
CA SER A 495 -1.72 -10.82 -22.11
C SER A 495 -2.09 -9.36 -21.88
N ALA A 496 -3.37 -9.04 -21.99
CA ALA A 496 -3.93 -7.73 -21.67
C ALA A 496 -3.60 -7.31 -20.23
N LYS A 497 -3.57 -8.26 -19.28
CA LYS A 497 -3.16 -8.01 -17.89
C LYS A 497 -1.73 -7.47 -17.82
N GLN A 498 -0.78 -8.23 -18.36
CA GLN A 498 0.63 -7.82 -18.38
C GLN A 498 0.84 -6.51 -19.14
N PHE A 499 0.15 -6.33 -20.27
CA PHE A 499 0.20 -5.11 -21.05
C PHE A 499 -0.31 -3.89 -20.27
N ILE A 500 -1.47 -3.99 -19.62
CA ILE A 500 -2.02 -2.91 -18.80
C ILE A 500 -1.06 -2.57 -17.65
N GLU A 501 -0.54 -3.57 -16.95
CA GLU A 501 0.37 -3.37 -15.82
C GLU A 501 1.68 -2.69 -16.26
N GLN A 502 2.33 -3.18 -17.31
CA GLN A 502 3.67 -2.76 -17.71
C GLN A 502 3.67 -1.52 -18.61
N GLU A 503 2.77 -1.46 -19.60
CA GLU A 503 2.78 -0.42 -20.63
C GLU A 503 1.83 0.74 -20.33
N VAL A 504 0.96 0.60 -19.33
CA VAL A 504 0.02 1.66 -18.93
C VAL A 504 0.25 2.09 -17.48
N LEU A 505 0.00 1.21 -16.52
CA LEU A 505 0.03 1.56 -15.08
C LEU A 505 1.44 1.93 -14.61
N THR A 506 2.44 1.10 -14.93
CA THR A 506 3.84 1.37 -14.58
C THR A 506 4.35 2.65 -15.23
N LYS A 507 3.97 2.94 -16.49
CA LYS A 507 4.33 4.18 -17.20
C LYS A 507 3.73 5.43 -16.55
N LEU A 508 2.53 5.32 -16.02
CA LEU A 508 1.89 6.37 -15.22
C LEU A 508 2.42 6.43 -13.79
N GLY A 509 3.25 5.49 -13.35
CA GLY A 509 3.71 5.39 -11.97
C GLY A 509 2.59 5.04 -10.99
N ILE A 510 1.61 4.24 -11.43
CA ILE A 510 0.52 3.70 -10.61
C ILE A 510 0.97 2.34 -10.10
N THR A 511 1.39 2.28 -8.83
CA THR A 511 1.95 1.06 -8.20
C THR A 511 1.03 0.44 -7.15
N THR A 512 0.03 1.19 -6.69
CA THR A 512 -0.91 0.76 -5.64
C THR A 512 -2.30 0.68 -6.24
N PHE A 513 -2.61 -0.48 -6.82
CA PHE A 513 -3.87 -0.74 -7.52
C PHE A 513 -4.33 -2.18 -7.32
N ASP A 514 -5.58 -2.43 -7.65
CA ASP A 514 -6.14 -3.76 -7.86
C ASP A 514 -6.91 -3.77 -9.18
N TRP A 515 -6.99 -4.91 -9.84
CA TRP A 515 -7.79 -5.09 -11.06
C TRP A 515 -8.33 -6.51 -11.16
N ASN A 516 -9.57 -6.69 -10.70
CA ASN A 516 -10.20 -8.00 -10.64
C ASN A 516 -10.34 -8.63 -12.02
N GLU A 517 -10.20 -9.95 -12.08
CA GLU A 517 -10.50 -10.74 -13.27
C GLU A 517 -12.02 -10.94 -13.42
N SER A 518 -12.47 -10.99 -14.66
CA SER A 518 -13.84 -11.39 -15.02
C SER A 518 -13.96 -12.91 -15.11
N VAL A 519 -15.18 -13.42 -15.31
CA VAL A 519 -15.42 -14.86 -15.50
C VAL A 519 -14.65 -15.47 -16.68
N SER A 520 -14.16 -14.64 -17.62
CA SER A 520 -13.32 -15.07 -18.73
C SER A 520 -11.87 -15.36 -18.35
N GLY A 521 -11.43 -14.95 -17.16
CA GLY A 521 -10.01 -14.95 -16.75
C GLY A 521 -9.22 -13.72 -17.25
N LEU A 522 -9.84 -12.83 -18.04
CA LEU A 522 -9.24 -11.54 -18.41
C LEU A 522 -9.59 -10.45 -17.39
N PRO A 523 -8.79 -9.37 -17.29
CA PRO A 523 -9.12 -8.21 -16.45
C PRO A 523 -10.54 -7.70 -16.74
N SER A 524 -11.32 -7.45 -15.69
CA SER A 524 -12.69 -6.95 -15.83
C SER A 524 -12.69 -5.56 -16.47
N ALA A 525 -13.31 -5.44 -17.63
CA ALA A 525 -13.34 -4.21 -18.42
C ALA A 525 -14.44 -3.22 -17.98
N GLY A 526 -15.55 -3.76 -17.46
CA GLY A 526 -16.73 -2.99 -17.12
C GLY A 526 -16.65 -2.33 -15.74
N SER A 527 -16.10 -3.06 -14.77
CA SER A 527 -15.89 -2.63 -13.39
C SER A 527 -15.01 -3.64 -12.66
N GLY A 528 -13.85 -3.21 -12.17
CA GLY A 528 -12.94 -4.12 -11.48
C GLY A 528 -11.64 -3.50 -10.99
N SER A 529 -11.31 -2.28 -11.44
CA SER A 529 -10.11 -1.60 -10.97
C SER A 529 -10.34 -0.89 -9.63
N ALA A 530 -9.31 -0.85 -8.79
CA ALA A 530 -9.18 0.05 -7.64
C ALA A 530 -7.85 0.79 -7.72
N MET A 531 -7.82 2.08 -7.38
CA MET A 531 -6.60 2.90 -7.37
C MET A 531 -6.77 4.11 -6.46
N THR A 532 -5.68 4.77 -6.08
CA THR A 532 -5.76 5.96 -5.21
C THR A 532 -6.40 7.15 -5.94
N SER A 533 -6.97 8.10 -5.19
CA SER A 533 -7.54 9.32 -5.79
C SER A 533 -6.49 10.18 -6.51
N ARG A 534 -5.21 10.09 -6.09
CA ARG A 534 -4.11 10.77 -6.80
C ARG A 534 -3.78 10.08 -8.12
N ASP A 535 -3.85 8.74 -8.17
CA ASP A 535 -3.67 8.01 -9.43
C ASP A 535 -4.81 8.28 -10.43
N MET A 536 -6.03 8.53 -9.95
CA MET A 536 -7.12 9.03 -10.80
C MET A 536 -6.77 10.38 -11.47
N LEU A 537 -6.06 11.29 -10.78
CA LEU A 537 -5.57 12.53 -11.41
C LEU A 537 -4.59 12.24 -12.55
N LYS A 538 -3.74 11.21 -12.42
CA LYS A 538 -2.76 10.88 -13.48
C LYS A 538 -3.46 10.46 -14.77
N TRP A 539 -4.54 9.69 -14.68
CA TRP A 539 -5.40 9.38 -15.83
C TRP A 539 -6.04 10.63 -16.43
N GLY A 540 -6.58 11.51 -15.59
CA GLY A 540 -7.14 12.78 -16.05
C GLY A 540 -6.09 13.68 -16.71
N MET A 541 -4.89 13.74 -16.16
CA MET A 541 -3.76 14.51 -16.68
C MET A 541 -3.26 13.95 -18.00
N LEU A 542 -3.21 12.64 -18.15
CA LEU A 542 -2.89 11.99 -19.42
C LEU A 542 -3.87 12.45 -20.52
N VAL A 543 -5.17 12.45 -20.22
CA VAL A 543 -6.19 12.90 -21.18
C VAL A 543 -6.13 14.40 -21.45
N ALA A 544 -6.01 15.23 -20.40
CA ALA A 544 -5.89 16.68 -20.52
C ALA A 544 -4.64 17.09 -21.33
N ASN A 545 -3.55 16.33 -21.20
CA ASN A 545 -2.32 16.50 -21.97
C ASN A 545 -2.32 15.71 -23.29
N LYS A 546 -3.51 15.37 -23.81
CA LYS A 546 -3.69 14.74 -25.13
C LYS A 546 -2.85 13.48 -25.33
N GLY A 547 -2.74 12.67 -24.27
CA GLY A 547 -2.05 11.39 -24.27
C GLY A 547 -0.54 11.49 -24.05
N SER A 548 0.00 12.69 -23.81
CA SER A 548 1.40 12.88 -23.42
C SER A 548 1.56 12.79 -21.90
N TRP A 549 2.56 12.02 -21.46
CA TRP A 549 2.92 11.87 -20.06
C TRP A 549 4.44 11.93 -19.91
N GLN A 550 4.95 12.88 -19.12
CA GLN A 550 6.38 13.06 -18.86
C GLN A 550 7.24 13.10 -20.14
N GLY A 551 6.71 13.68 -21.23
CA GLY A 551 7.39 13.78 -22.53
C GLY A 551 7.29 12.54 -23.43
N GLU A 552 6.68 11.44 -22.98
CA GLU A 552 6.35 10.27 -23.80
C GLU A 552 4.90 10.39 -24.30
N GLN A 553 4.66 10.13 -25.59
CA GLN A 553 3.29 9.98 -26.11
C GLN A 553 2.80 8.58 -25.79
N LEU A 554 1.94 8.42 -24.77
CA LEU A 554 1.40 7.13 -24.37
C LEU A 554 0.18 6.73 -25.20
N ILE A 555 -0.69 7.68 -25.55
CA ILE A 555 -1.93 7.43 -26.30
C ILE A 555 -2.00 8.43 -27.45
N PRO A 556 -2.34 8.06 -28.70
CA PRO A 556 -2.40 9.03 -29.81
C PRO A 556 -3.40 10.15 -29.55
N GLU A 557 -3.01 11.41 -29.82
CA GLU A 557 -3.92 12.58 -29.73
C GLU A 557 -5.19 12.36 -30.56
N ALA A 558 -5.05 11.86 -31.80
CA ALA A 558 -6.18 11.55 -32.68
C ALA A 558 -7.17 10.53 -32.10
N TYR A 559 -6.70 9.58 -31.27
CA TYR A 559 -7.58 8.63 -30.58
C TYR A 559 -8.40 9.34 -29.50
N LEU A 560 -7.75 10.19 -28.69
CA LEU A 560 -8.40 10.93 -27.61
C LEU A 560 -9.36 12.01 -28.12
N ASP A 561 -9.03 12.67 -29.24
CA ASP A 561 -9.88 13.67 -29.88
C ASP A 561 -11.23 13.09 -30.29
N ILE A 562 -11.29 11.82 -30.68
CA ILE A 562 -12.56 11.12 -30.93
C ILE A 562 -13.12 10.61 -29.61
N GLY A 563 -12.32 9.84 -28.87
CA GLY A 563 -12.78 9.05 -27.74
C GLY A 563 -13.28 9.86 -26.54
N THR A 564 -12.83 11.10 -26.38
CA THR A 564 -13.23 11.96 -25.25
C THR A 564 -14.21 13.07 -25.63
N ASN A 565 -14.63 13.12 -26.90
CA ASN A 565 -15.68 14.02 -27.40
C ASN A 565 -17.03 13.32 -27.55
N LYS A 566 -18.08 14.11 -27.77
CA LYS A 566 -19.44 13.62 -28.03
C LYS A 566 -19.51 12.95 -29.41
N VAL A 567 -19.29 11.65 -29.44
CA VAL A 567 -19.54 10.81 -30.64
C VAL A 567 -21.02 10.46 -30.72
N ILE A 568 -21.61 10.15 -29.56
CA ILE A 568 -23.03 9.87 -29.39
C ILE A 568 -23.67 11.04 -28.65
N HIS A 569 -24.78 11.54 -29.20
CA HIS A 569 -25.67 12.47 -28.53
C HIS A 569 -26.76 11.67 -27.80
N ILE A 570 -27.00 11.99 -26.53
CA ILE A 570 -27.98 11.29 -25.71
C ILE A 570 -29.04 12.30 -25.27
N GLU A 571 -30.30 11.88 -25.26
CA GLU A 571 -31.36 12.75 -24.75
C GLU A 571 -31.23 12.92 -23.23
N PRO A 572 -31.43 14.13 -22.68
CA PRO A 572 -31.19 14.40 -21.26
C PRO A 572 -31.96 13.49 -20.31
N ASP A 573 -33.19 13.12 -20.67
CA ASP A 573 -34.10 12.34 -19.82
C ASP A 573 -33.66 10.86 -19.66
N ASP A 574 -32.73 10.40 -20.49
CA ASP A 574 -32.25 9.01 -20.49
C ASP A 574 -31.05 8.78 -19.54
N ILE A 575 -30.51 9.84 -18.91
CA ILE A 575 -29.23 9.78 -18.18
C ILE A 575 -29.33 10.31 -16.75
N PHE A 576 -28.93 9.49 -15.77
CA PHE A 576 -29.12 9.77 -14.34
C PHE A 576 -28.39 10.99 -13.77
N PHE A 577 -27.32 11.48 -14.41
CA PHE A 577 -26.52 12.60 -13.91
C PHE A 577 -26.99 13.97 -14.42
N THR A 578 -27.90 14.01 -15.39
CA THR A 578 -28.41 15.27 -15.95
C THR A 578 -29.36 15.95 -14.98
N ASN A 579 -29.44 17.28 -15.07
CA ASN A 579 -30.38 18.11 -14.33
C ASN A 579 -30.36 19.54 -14.91
N SER A 580 -30.98 20.51 -14.22
CA SER A 580 -31.04 21.91 -14.67
C SER A 580 -29.69 22.60 -14.87
N VAL A 581 -28.59 22.09 -14.28
CA VAL A 581 -27.24 22.67 -14.42
C VAL A 581 -26.23 21.68 -15.03
N VAL A 582 -26.66 20.49 -15.42
CA VAL A 582 -25.85 19.49 -16.12
C VAL A 582 -26.64 19.01 -17.32
N THR A 583 -26.34 19.56 -18.49
CA THR A 583 -27.16 19.43 -19.70
C THR A 583 -26.37 18.81 -20.85
N ASN A 584 -27.06 18.50 -21.96
CA ASN A 584 -26.45 18.07 -23.22
C ASN A 584 -25.50 16.86 -23.03
N PRO A 585 -25.98 15.72 -22.47
CA PRO A 585 -25.12 14.57 -22.25
C PRO A 585 -24.67 13.96 -23.59
N GLY A 586 -23.50 13.35 -23.58
CA GLY A 586 -23.03 12.54 -24.70
C GLY A 586 -22.03 11.50 -24.25
N TYR A 587 -21.59 10.70 -25.23
CA TYR A 587 -20.67 9.59 -24.99
C TYR A 587 -19.64 9.44 -26.10
N GLY A 588 -18.44 9.02 -25.72
CA GLY A 588 -17.33 8.69 -26.62
C GLY A 588 -16.83 7.26 -26.38
N TYR A 589 -15.51 7.06 -26.40
CA TYR A 589 -14.85 5.78 -26.12
C TYR A 589 -14.77 5.54 -24.62
N PHE A 590 -15.91 5.20 -24.02
CA PHE A 590 -16.11 5.03 -22.58
C PHE A 590 -15.94 6.29 -21.71
N TRP A 591 -15.90 7.47 -22.34
CA TRP A 591 -15.94 8.76 -21.67
C TRP A 591 -17.30 9.42 -21.84
N TRP A 592 -17.82 9.95 -20.75
CA TRP A 592 -19.04 10.76 -20.73
C TRP A 592 -18.72 12.22 -20.99
N GLN A 593 -19.66 12.94 -21.59
CA GLN A 593 -19.58 14.40 -21.71
C GLN A 593 -20.88 15.04 -21.26
N ALA A 594 -20.79 16.26 -20.75
CA ALA A 594 -21.94 17.09 -20.40
C ALA A 594 -21.53 18.56 -20.38
N ASP A 595 -22.48 19.46 -20.57
CA ASP A 595 -22.28 20.89 -20.35
C ASP A 595 -22.65 21.21 -18.89
N LEU A 596 -21.74 21.85 -18.17
CA LEU A 596 -21.96 22.35 -16.82
C LEU A 596 -22.41 23.81 -16.89
N GLU A 597 -23.61 24.11 -16.40
CA GLU A 597 -24.17 25.46 -16.45
C GLU A 597 -23.90 26.24 -15.16
N TYR A 598 -23.30 27.42 -15.29
CA TYR A 598 -23.12 28.37 -14.20
C TYR A 598 -23.25 29.80 -14.70
N ASP A 599 -24.07 30.61 -14.02
CA ASP A 599 -24.33 32.03 -14.34
C ASP A 599 -24.68 32.28 -15.82
N GLY A 600 -25.54 31.41 -16.40
CA GLY A 600 -25.97 31.50 -17.79
C GLY A 600 -24.91 31.13 -18.84
N LYS A 601 -23.72 30.69 -18.41
CA LYS A 601 -22.66 30.14 -19.28
C LYS A 601 -22.62 28.62 -19.19
N ARG A 602 -22.16 28.00 -20.28
CA ARG A 602 -21.97 26.54 -20.39
C ARG A 602 -20.50 26.22 -20.49
N TYR A 603 -20.05 25.32 -19.64
CA TYR A 603 -18.68 24.80 -19.63
C TYR A 603 -18.71 23.34 -20.05
N PHE A 604 -18.14 23.03 -21.21
CA PHE A 604 -18.06 21.67 -21.69
C PHE A 604 -17.17 20.84 -20.76
N SER A 605 -17.68 19.68 -20.33
CA SER A 605 -16.94 18.75 -19.47
C SER A 605 -16.84 17.36 -20.08
N ARG A 606 -15.73 16.70 -19.80
CA ARG A 606 -15.46 15.30 -20.13
C ARG A 606 -15.22 14.54 -18.84
N SER A 607 -15.71 13.31 -18.72
CA SER A 607 -15.55 12.55 -17.49
C SER A 607 -15.49 11.04 -17.63
N ALA A 608 -14.61 10.43 -16.85
CA ALA A 608 -14.70 9.02 -16.49
C ALA A 608 -15.59 8.92 -15.25
N GLN A 609 -16.60 8.04 -15.26
CA GLN A 609 -17.63 8.00 -14.22
C GLN A 609 -17.82 6.59 -13.66
N GLY A 610 -17.67 6.46 -12.35
CA GLY A 610 -17.96 5.27 -11.55
C GLY A 610 -19.20 5.44 -10.69
N GLY A 611 -20.02 4.39 -10.62
CA GLY A 611 -21.17 4.34 -9.72
C GLY A 611 -20.72 4.37 -8.26
N GLY A 612 -21.23 5.33 -7.48
CA GLY A 612 -20.83 5.59 -6.09
C GLY A 612 -20.17 6.96 -5.89
N GLY A 613 -19.73 7.63 -6.98
CA GLY A 613 -19.17 8.99 -6.94
C GLY A 613 -17.72 9.12 -7.38
N GLN A 614 -17.14 8.08 -7.98
CA GLN A 614 -15.75 8.01 -8.46
C GLN A 614 -15.64 8.65 -9.83
N TYR A 615 -15.34 9.94 -9.88
CA TYR A 615 -15.35 10.71 -11.12
C TYR A 615 -13.99 11.35 -11.34
N ILE A 616 -13.55 11.35 -12.60
CA ILE A 616 -12.52 12.27 -13.11
C ILE A 616 -13.28 13.22 -14.02
N ILE A 617 -13.29 14.52 -13.73
CA ILE A 617 -14.01 15.54 -14.49
C ILE A 617 -13.00 16.54 -15.03
N LEU A 618 -12.99 16.75 -16.34
CA LEU A 618 -12.12 17.68 -17.05
C LEU A 618 -12.95 18.81 -17.65
N ILE A 619 -12.50 20.05 -17.47
CA ILE A 619 -13.11 21.27 -18.01
C ILE A 619 -11.99 22.07 -18.69
N ASP A 620 -11.72 21.74 -19.94
CA ASP A 620 -10.52 22.18 -20.68
C ASP A 620 -10.45 23.71 -20.82
N GLU A 621 -11.60 24.39 -21.00
CA GLU A 621 -11.66 25.86 -21.10
C GLU A 621 -11.07 26.57 -19.87
N LEU A 622 -11.16 25.93 -18.69
CA LEU A 622 -10.65 26.45 -17.43
C LEU A 622 -9.32 25.82 -17.02
N ASP A 623 -8.78 24.84 -17.77
CA ASP A 623 -7.67 24.00 -17.33
C ASP A 623 -7.92 23.46 -15.92
N LEU A 624 -9.14 22.97 -15.68
CA LEU A 624 -9.64 22.54 -14.38
C LEU A 624 -9.97 21.04 -14.42
N MET A 625 -9.49 20.33 -13.40
CA MET A 625 -9.80 18.93 -13.18
C MET A 625 -10.30 18.73 -11.74
N VAL A 626 -11.38 17.98 -11.61
CA VAL A 626 -11.96 17.59 -10.33
C VAL A 626 -12.01 16.08 -10.26
N VAL A 627 -11.43 15.53 -9.20
CA VAL A 627 -11.53 14.11 -8.87
C VAL A 627 -12.35 13.96 -7.60
N THR A 628 -13.33 13.07 -7.64
CA THR A 628 -14.09 12.66 -6.45
C THR A 628 -14.08 11.17 -6.31
N THR A 629 -14.18 10.68 -5.08
CA THR A 629 -14.58 9.30 -4.78
C THR A 629 -15.67 9.28 -3.73
N GLY A 630 -16.45 8.20 -3.70
CA GLY A 630 -17.53 8.00 -2.74
C GLY A 630 -18.07 6.58 -2.83
N HIS A 631 -19.02 6.26 -1.95
CA HIS A 631 -19.69 4.97 -1.91
C HIS A 631 -21.22 5.09 -1.86
N ASP A 632 -21.75 6.17 -2.43
CA ASP A 632 -23.18 6.49 -2.43
C ASP A 632 -23.67 6.78 -3.85
N ARG A 633 -24.67 6.03 -4.31
CA ARG A 633 -25.27 6.21 -5.65
C ARG A 633 -26.04 7.53 -5.77
N GLU A 634 -26.36 8.19 -4.65
CA GLU A 634 -26.97 9.51 -4.65
C GLU A 634 -25.98 10.67 -4.82
N MET A 635 -24.67 10.39 -4.84
CA MET A 635 -23.68 11.41 -5.14
C MET A 635 -23.90 11.96 -6.56
N ARG A 636 -23.79 13.28 -6.71
CA ARG A 636 -23.91 13.98 -8.00
C ARG A 636 -22.65 14.84 -8.25
N PRO A 637 -21.49 14.24 -8.60
CA PRO A 637 -20.23 14.97 -8.71
C PRO A 637 -20.23 16.10 -9.75
N LEU A 638 -20.88 15.89 -10.92
CA LEU A 638 -21.00 16.93 -11.95
C LEU A 638 -21.81 18.13 -11.46
N ARG A 639 -22.90 17.89 -10.72
CA ARG A 639 -23.71 18.96 -10.12
C ARG A 639 -22.94 19.72 -9.04
N LEU A 640 -22.26 19.00 -8.14
CA LEU A 640 -21.38 19.61 -7.13
C LEU A 640 -20.31 20.48 -7.83
N THR A 641 -19.74 19.98 -8.91
CA THR A 641 -18.74 20.71 -9.70
C THR A 641 -19.34 21.97 -10.31
N ALA A 642 -20.50 21.88 -10.96
CA ALA A 642 -21.17 23.01 -11.61
C ALA A 642 -21.59 24.11 -10.61
N GLU A 643 -22.26 23.73 -9.52
CA GLU A 643 -22.87 24.71 -8.60
C GLU A 643 -21.86 25.29 -7.60
N ARG A 644 -20.83 24.52 -7.22
CA ARG A 644 -20.00 24.84 -6.04
C ARG A 644 -18.52 25.02 -6.38
N ILE A 645 -17.95 24.21 -7.27
CA ILE A 645 -16.51 24.25 -7.59
C ILE A 645 -16.21 25.25 -8.69
N LEU A 646 -16.91 25.18 -9.83
CA LEU A 646 -16.80 26.14 -10.94
C LEU A 646 -16.77 27.62 -10.48
N PRO A 647 -17.69 28.09 -9.60
CA PRO A 647 -17.66 29.47 -9.08
C PRO A 647 -16.34 29.90 -8.44
N ALA A 648 -15.53 28.97 -7.96
CA ALA A 648 -14.24 29.28 -7.34
C ALA A 648 -13.13 29.52 -8.39
N PHE A 649 -13.34 29.15 -9.66
CA PHE A 649 -12.33 29.24 -10.72
C PHE A 649 -12.75 30.16 -11.88
N ILE A 650 -14.00 30.63 -11.88
CA ILE A 650 -14.53 31.59 -12.84
C ILE A 650 -14.47 33.01 -12.23
N LYS A 651 -14.06 34.00 -13.03
CA LYS A 651 -13.99 35.41 -12.64
C LYS A 651 -15.23 36.19 -13.02
#